data_AF-A0A8J3BF35-F1
#
_entry.id   AF-A0A8J3BF35-F1
#
_cell.length_a   1.000
_cell.length_b   1.000
_cell.length_c   1.000
_cell.angle_alpha   90.00
_cell.angle_beta   90.00
_cell.angle_gamma   90.00
#
_symmetry.space_group_name_H-M   'P 1'
#
loop_
_entity.id
_entity.type
_entity.pdbx_description
1 polymer ?
#
loop_
_entity_poly.entity_id
_entity_poly.type
_entity_poly.pdbx_seq_one_letter_code
_entity_poly.pdbx_strand_id
1 'polypeptide(L)'
;MLKKLLVCLTILFATLNMNAQSVTITESGGWFESAYVKWEPISGAESYNVYYTGEGVTNQKIDNQLIRCYDGYSRADILGLKAGTYTIKIVPVISGVEGTEATTGTITVLAHDRNGFAFANGRIPGAYNADGTPKSGAVILYITENNKNTISLNVTGANSNPCVGLQTILDGFKKGNDNRPLIVRLVGQITDLDYMLNGDIVIENKNNTSSYITFEGVGDDAVADGWGIRIKNASNIEIRNIGTMNCNSAEGDNIGLQQDNDYIWVHNCDFFYGDAGSDADQIKGDGALDCKRSTYVTFSYNHFWDSGKCNLLGLSENSTTGLYITYHHNWYDHSDSRHPRVRFYSAHVYNNYYDGNAKYGVGSTMGSSVFVENNYFRHCKYPMLTSMQGTDIFYGTGGTFSSEDGGTIKAYNNSITGETRFVSYNATNYPVEFDAYVASTRGETVSSSISSKQGGNTYNNFDTDPALYVKNLVVDTPEVAKTNVMQYAGRMNGGDFNWTFDNSVDDTSYTVNAPLKAALSGYQTTLVCVQGDAGPDPDVALSASAGDGMVSLSWTVNNFSASSFEVFRDTDSDPSGRTSITTISDPSTLSYVDNSVTNDNTYYYWVVADGSVESNVDSATPTEGAVGSGDEIQNFTESGLNSTFFSFNIEASLSTSKGTVIYNSLTLTQCLKIESTTNISFSTTAESTLTLVFNDGFSGRIKIDGTSYNATNGLLTLTIPSGSHSITKTDVANLYYMSVVYASLGLEDIGKLAAKLYPNPVKDYLHISSKVKIEKVTIYNLLGVMVKSIDNHTEAIDLSNLSQGTYLIKAFTAQGVVDKIIVKN
;
A
#
# COMPACT_ATOMS: atom_id res chain seq x y z
N MET A 1 79.86 -13.95 39.34
CA MET A 1 78.59 -14.56 39.77
C MET A 1 77.45 -13.77 39.17
N LEU A 2 76.61 -14.48 38.41
CA LEU A 2 75.49 -13.98 37.60
C LEU A 2 74.18 -14.01 38.41
N LYS A 3 73.25 -13.07 38.11
CA LYS A 3 71.76 -13.16 38.10
C LYS A 3 71.20 -11.78 38.50
N LYS A 4 70.83 -10.85 37.60
CA LYS A 4 69.81 -10.80 36.51
C LYS A 4 68.36 -11.03 36.99
N LEU A 5 67.73 -9.89 37.31
CA LEU A 5 66.38 -9.40 37.01
C LEU A 5 65.45 -10.33 36.21
N LEU A 6 64.22 -10.56 36.70
CA LEU A 6 63.10 -11.00 35.87
C LEU A 6 61.78 -10.46 36.43
N VAL A 7 61.15 -9.57 35.66
CA VAL A 7 59.80 -9.03 35.83
C VAL A 7 58.86 -9.98 35.07
N CYS A 8 57.88 -10.57 35.75
CA CYS A 8 56.81 -11.34 35.09
C CYS A 8 55.59 -10.42 34.89
N LEU A 9 55.33 -10.08 33.62
CA LEU A 9 54.10 -9.45 33.15
C LEU A 9 53.08 -10.58 32.88
N THR A 10 52.08 -10.75 33.74
CA THR A 10 50.93 -11.62 33.47
C THR A 10 49.95 -10.89 32.56
N ILE A 11 49.94 -11.27 31.28
CA ILE A 11 48.89 -10.92 30.33
C ILE A 11 47.67 -11.78 30.66
N LEU A 12 46.64 -11.15 31.21
CA LEU A 12 45.33 -11.75 31.43
C LEU A 12 44.60 -11.76 30.08
N PHE A 13 44.61 -12.91 29.38
CA PHE A 13 43.69 -13.15 28.26
C PHE A 13 42.28 -13.27 28.83
N ALA A 14 41.52 -12.18 28.82
CA ALA A 14 40.07 -12.25 28.96
C ALA A 14 39.51 -12.89 27.68
N THR A 15 39.21 -14.18 27.74
CA THR A 15 38.38 -14.84 26.73
C THR A 15 36.99 -14.22 26.80
N LEU A 16 36.72 -13.27 25.91
CA LEU A 16 35.35 -12.85 25.60
C LEU A 16 34.64 -14.09 25.05
N ASN A 17 33.82 -14.74 25.87
CA ASN A 17 32.81 -15.65 25.37
C ASN A 17 31.82 -14.81 24.57
N MET A 18 32.06 -14.66 23.27
CA MET A 18 31.01 -14.28 22.35
C MET A 18 30.03 -15.44 22.33
N ASN A 19 28.90 -15.31 23.04
CA ASN A 19 27.77 -16.20 22.78
C ASN A 19 27.40 -16.02 21.31
N ALA A 20 27.50 -17.08 20.51
CA ALA A 20 26.98 -17.05 19.16
C ALA A 20 25.47 -16.76 19.26
N GLN A 21 25.03 -15.62 18.72
CA GLN A 21 23.62 -15.27 18.71
C GLN A 21 22.91 -16.23 17.74
N SER A 22 22.05 -17.10 18.27
CA SER A 22 21.23 -18.00 17.46
C SER A 22 20.04 -17.24 16.87
N VAL A 23 19.60 -17.61 15.67
CA VAL A 23 18.39 -17.06 15.06
C VAL A 23 17.17 -17.39 15.93
N THR A 24 16.38 -16.37 16.31
CA THR A 24 15.11 -16.56 17.01
C THR A 24 13.97 -16.62 15.98
N ILE A 25 13.41 -17.81 15.75
CA ILE A 25 12.20 -17.96 14.92
C ILE A 25 10.99 -17.46 15.72
N THR A 26 10.25 -16.52 15.16
CA THR A 26 9.09 -15.89 15.80
C THR A 26 7.78 -16.47 15.29
N GLU A 27 7.74 -16.90 14.03
CA GLU A 27 6.55 -17.43 13.39
C GLU A 27 6.93 -18.39 12.25
N SER A 28 6.13 -19.42 12.02
CA SER A 28 6.24 -20.26 10.84
C SER A 28 4.92 -20.95 10.55
N GLY A 29 4.57 -21.12 9.28
CA GLY A 29 3.32 -21.74 8.88
C GLY A 29 3.35 -22.22 7.43
N GLY A 30 2.36 -23.03 7.07
CA GLY A 30 2.18 -23.53 5.71
C GLY A 30 0.88 -23.01 5.13
N TRP A 31 0.85 -22.94 3.81
CA TRP A 31 -0.30 -22.51 3.03
C TRP A 31 -0.48 -23.46 1.83
N PHE A 32 -1.28 -23.06 0.83
CA PHE A 32 -1.36 -23.79 -0.43
C PHE A 32 -0.04 -23.69 -1.19
N GLU A 33 0.62 -24.85 -1.35
CA GLU A 33 1.83 -25.04 -2.15
C GLU A 33 2.98 -24.10 -1.76
N SER A 34 2.93 -23.58 -0.54
CA SER A 34 3.93 -22.69 0.02
C SER A 34 4.05 -22.81 1.54
N ALA A 35 5.16 -22.34 2.08
CA ALA A 35 5.41 -22.24 3.50
C ALA A 35 6.21 -20.97 3.81
N TYR A 36 6.07 -20.44 5.02
CA TYR A 36 6.78 -19.24 5.44
C TYR A 36 7.42 -19.39 6.82
N VAL A 37 8.41 -18.55 7.07
CA VAL A 37 9.04 -18.38 8.39
C VAL A 37 9.40 -16.91 8.61
N LYS A 38 9.23 -16.43 9.84
CA LYS A 38 9.69 -15.12 10.32
C LYS A 38 10.67 -15.29 11.47
N TRP A 39 11.66 -14.41 11.56
CA TRP A 39 12.67 -14.42 12.60
C TRP A 39 13.18 -13.02 12.96
N GLU A 40 13.76 -12.91 14.15
CA GLU A 40 14.44 -11.69 14.60
C GLU A 40 15.79 -11.52 13.86
N PRO A 41 16.11 -10.33 13.30
CA PRO A 41 17.39 -10.12 12.63
C PRO A 41 18.54 -10.15 13.64
N ILE A 42 19.64 -10.79 13.26
CA ILE A 42 20.89 -10.82 14.01
C ILE A 42 21.73 -9.60 13.66
N SER A 43 22.23 -8.90 14.69
CA SER A 43 23.14 -7.78 14.52
C SER A 43 24.43 -8.22 13.80
N GLY A 44 24.81 -7.52 12.74
CA GLY A 44 25.98 -7.83 11.93
C GLY A 44 25.79 -8.95 10.88
N ALA A 45 24.59 -9.55 10.79
CA ALA A 45 24.27 -10.42 9.66
C ALA A 45 24.15 -9.61 8.37
N GLU A 46 24.89 -10.02 7.34
CA GLU A 46 24.88 -9.42 5.99
C GLU A 46 23.77 -10.02 5.13
N SER A 47 23.43 -11.28 5.37
CA SER A 47 22.37 -12.02 4.67
C SER A 47 21.96 -13.26 5.47
N TYR A 48 20.97 -13.98 4.96
CA TYR A 48 20.55 -15.29 5.47
C TYR A 48 20.54 -16.32 4.35
N ASN A 49 20.93 -17.54 4.67
CA ASN A 49 20.64 -18.71 3.85
C ASN A 49 19.45 -19.44 4.47
N VAL A 50 18.41 -19.65 3.67
CA VAL A 50 17.21 -20.38 4.07
C VAL A 50 17.09 -21.66 3.25
N TYR A 51 16.82 -22.77 3.95
CA TYR A 51 16.73 -24.10 3.38
C TYR A 51 15.42 -24.76 3.79
N TYR A 52 14.90 -25.66 2.97
CA TYR A 52 13.77 -26.52 3.35
C TYR A 52 14.08 -28.00 3.17
N THR A 53 13.42 -28.82 3.99
CA THR A 53 13.46 -30.29 3.95
C THR A 53 12.03 -30.82 4.09
N GLY A 54 11.63 -31.77 3.26
CA GLY A 54 10.29 -32.36 3.25
C GLY A 54 9.94 -32.97 1.88
N GLU A 55 9.01 -33.91 1.85
CA GLU A 55 8.53 -34.59 0.63
C GLU A 55 9.64 -35.12 -0.31
N GLY A 56 10.71 -35.67 0.27
CA GLY A 56 11.85 -36.22 -0.48
C GLY A 56 12.94 -35.21 -0.87
N VAL A 57 12.76 -33.93 -0.52
CA VAL A 57 13.77 -32.88 -0.66
C VAL A 57 14.52 -32.69 0.66
N THR A 58 15.84 -32.52 0.62
CA THR A 58 16.68 -32.31 1.81
C THR A 58 17.58 -31.10 1.64
N ASN A 59 17.51 -30.16 2.59
CA ASN A 59 18.31 -28.93 2.64
C ASN A 59 18.39 -28.21 1.27
N GLN A 60 17.24 -28.07 0.60
CA GLN A 60 17.19 -27.29 -0.62
C GLN A 60 17.21 -25.81 -0.25
N LYS A 61 18.25 -25.10 -0.70
CA LYS A 61 18.36 -23.65 -0.53
C LYS A 61 17.31 -22.96 -1.41
N ILE A 62 16.68 -21.91 -0.88
CA ILE A 62 15.80 -21.04 -1.67
C ILE A 62 16.56 -19.90 -2.35
N ASP A 63 15.90 -19.29 -3.34
CA ASP A 63 16.39 -18.08 -3.98
C ASP A 63 16.40 -16.90 -3.00
N ASN A 64 17.41 -16.04 -3.11
CA ASN A 64 17.59 -14.91 -2.19
C ASN A 64 16.39 -13.97 -2.19
N GLN A 65 15.75 -13.75 -3.35
CA GLN A 65 14.63 -12.83 -3.52
C GLN A 65 13.38 -13.25 -2.74
N LEU A 66 13.34 -14.47 -2.22
CA LEU A 66 12.28 -14.95 -1.34
C LEU A 66 12.51 -14.56 0.13
N ILE A 67 13.70 -14.04 0.47
CA ILE A 67 14.07 -13.55 1.79
C ILE A 67 13.89 -12.03 1.81
N ARG A 68 13.08 -11.55 2.75
CA ARG A 68 12.64 -10.16 2.87
C ARG A 68 12.89 -9.64 4.28
N CYS A 69 13.14 -8.34 4.41
CA CYS A 69 13.26 -7.68 5.70
C CYS A 69 12.18 -6.62 5.87
N TYR A 70 11.72 -6.50 7.11
CA TYR A 70 10.71 -5.57 7.59
C TYR A 70 11.23 -4.90 8.86
N ASP A 71 10.52 -3.88 9.35
CA ASP A 71 10.86 -3.27 10.63
C ASP A 71 10.75 -4.31 11.76
N GLY A 72 11.88 -4.64 12.37
CA GLY A 72 11.98 -5.58 13.49
C GLY A 72 11.99 -7.08 13.16
N TYR A 73 11.78 -7.51 11.91
CA TYR A 73 11.83 -8.94 11.55
C TYR A 73 12.27 -9.21 10.10
N SER A 74 12.74 -10.43 9.86
CA SER A 74 12.97 -10.97 8.52
C SER A 74 11.98 -12.10 8.23
N ARG A 75 11.68 -12.32 6.96
CA ARG A 75 10.72 -13.33 6.47
C ARG A 75 11.28 -14.08 5.27
N ALA A 76 10.92 -15.34 5.13
CA ALA A 76 11.10 -16.09 3.90
C ALA A 76 9.82 -16.84 3.53
N ASP A 77 9.50 -16.90 2.24
CA ASP A 77 8.39 -17.69 1.70
C ASP A 77 8.94 -18.68 0.67
N ILE A 78 8.63 -19.96 0.83
CA ILE A 78 9.03 -21.03 -0.08
C ILE A 78 7.80 -21.38 -0.91
N LEU A 79 7.80 -21.10 -2.21
CA LEU A 79 6.69 -21.41 -3.11
C LEU A 79 7.02 -22.58 -4.03
N GLY A 80 5.98 -23.22 -4.56
CA GLY A 80 6.11 -24.35 -5.46
C GLY A 80 6.39 -25.66 -4.73
N LEU A 81 5.86 -25.79 -3.52
CA LEU A 81 5.96 -26.98 -2.70
C LEU A 81 4.84 -27.95 -3.02
N LYS A 82 5.15 -29.24 -2.90
CA LYS A 82 4.14 -30.28 -2.89
C LYS A 82 3.37 -30.23 -1.58
N ALA A 83 2.07 -30.55 -1.61
CA ALA A 83 1.33 -30.75 -0.37
C ALA A 83 1.99 -31.86 0.48
N GLY A 84 2.19 -31.60 1.76
CA GLY A 84 3.00 -32.47 2.60
C GLY A 84 3.56 -31.77 3.82
N THR A 85 4.67 -32.30 4.32
CA THR A 85 5.22 -31.87 5.61
C THR A 85 6.68 -31.44 5.48
N TYR A 86 7.00 -30.27 6.03
CA TYR A 86 8.29 -29.61 5.85
C TYR A 86 8.89 -29.06 7.16
N THR A 87 10.19 -28.83 7.15
CA THR A 87 10.92 -28.00 8.12
C THR A 87 11.75 -26.97 7.38
N ILE A 88 11.88 -25.76 7.92
CA ILE A 88 12.65 -24.66 7.34
C ILE A 88 13.82 -24.36 8.26
N LYS A 89 15.01 -24.22 7.68
CA LYS A 89 16.26 -23.94 8.37
C LYS A 89 16.82 -22.60 7.93
N ILE A 90 17.19 -21.76 8.88
CA ILE A 90 17.67 -20.39 8.69
C ILE A 90 19.07 -20.29 9.25
N VAL A 91 19.98 -19.72 8.46
CA VAL A 91 21.40 -19.59 8.81
C VAL A 91 21.84 -18.15 8.52
N PRO A 92 22.26 -17.37 9.53
CA PRO A 92 22.78 -16.02 9.30
C PRO A 92 24.14 -16.09 8.63
N VAL A 93 24.48 -15.12 7.81
CA VAL A 93 25.79 -15.00 7.16
C VAL A 93 26.47 -13.73 7.67
N ILE A 94 27.64 -13.87 8.30
CA ILE A 94 28.43 -12.76 8.84
C ILE A 94 29.83 -12.86 8.24
N SER A 95 30.29 -11.81 7.56
CA SER A 95 31.58 -11.80 6.86
C SER A 95 31.72 -12.98 5.89
N GLY A 96 30.65 -13.28 5.16
CA GLY A 96 30.58 -14.41 4.22
C GLY A 96 30.57 -15.82 4.85
N VAL A 97 30.47 -15.96 6.18
CA VAL A 97 30.46 -17.26 6.86
C VAL A 97 29.10 -17.53 7.51
N GLU A 98 28.57 -18.74 7.30
CA GLU A 98 27.37 -19.22 7.96
C GLU A 98 27.57 -19.34 9.48
N GLY A 99 26.69 -18.71 10.24
CA GLY A 99 26.65 -18.75 11.69
C GLY A 99 25.83 -19.92 12.25
N THR A 100 25.29 -19.74 13.44
CA THR A 100 24.47 -20.77 14.11
C THR A 100 23.08 -20.85 13.48
N GLU A 101 22.70 -22.04 13.03
CA GLU A 101 21.40 -22.30 12.40
C GLU A 101 20.24 -22.39 13.41
N ALA A 102 19.03 -22.06 12.95
CA ALA A 102 17.77 -22.39 13.61
C ALA A 102 16.87 -23.15 12.65
N THR A 103 16.06 -24.08 13.16
CA THR A 103 15.12 -24.87 12.36
C THR A 103 13.72 -24.78 12.96
N THR A 104 12.71 -24.58 12.12
CA THR A 104 11.31 -24.56 12.53
C THR A 104 10.87 -25.91 13.09
N GLY A 105 9.72 -25.93 13.77
CA GLY A 105 8.95 -27.16 13.90
C GLY A 105 8.45 -27.67 12.55
N THR A 106 7.66 -28.73 12.60
CA THR A 106 6.99 -29.30 11.45
C THR A 106 5.91 -28.37 10.91
N ILE A 107 5.92 -28.11 9.60
CA ILE A 107 4.98 -27.26 8.87
C ILE A 107 4.17 -28.12 7.88
N THR A 108 2.85 -27.94 7.85
CA THR A 108 1.95 -28.62 6.90
C THR A 108 1.62 -27.71 5.72
N VAL A 109 1.90 -28.18 4.52
CA VAL A 109 1.58 -27.50 3.25
C VAL A 109 0.40 -28.19 2.59
N LEU A 110 -0.55 -27.40 2.09
CA LEU A 110 -1.77 -27.87 1.43
C LEU A 110 -1.64 -27.84 -0.10
N ALA A 111 -2.48 -28.57 -0.82
CA ALA A 111 -2.56 -28.47 -2.28
C ALA A 111 -3.60 -27.41 -2.66
N HIS A 112 -3.37 -26.67 -3.75
CA HIS A 112 -4.46 -25.88 -4.32
C HIS A 112 -5.57 -26.78 -4.88
N ASP A 113 -6.81 -26.30 -4.76
CA ASP A 113 -8.00 -26.93 -5.31
C ASP A 113 -8.07 -26.72 -6.83
N ARG A 114 -7.72 -27.76 -7.58
CA ARG A 114 -7.72 -27.77 -9.06
C ARG A 114 -9.02 -28.32 -9.65
N ASN A 115 -10.16 -27.94 -9.10
CA ASN A 115 -11.48 -28.20 -9.68
C ASN A 115 -11.92 -27.03 -10.59
N GLY A 116 -12.79 -27.32 -11.55
CA GLY A 116 -13.30 -26.30 -12.47
C GLY A 116 -12.98 -26.54 -13.93
N PHE A 117 -13.59 -25.73 -14.80
CA PHE A 117 -13.44 -25.86 -16.25
C PHE A 117 -12.04 -25.50 -16.77
N ALA A 118 -11.22 -24.77 -16.00
CA ALA A 118 -9.82 -24.50 -16.38
C ALA A 118 -8.96 -25.77 -16.44
N PHE A 119 -9.40 -26.85 -15.78
CA PHE A 119 -8.72 -28.14 -15.72
C PHE A 119 -9.37 -29.21 -16.61
N ALA A 120 -10.37 -28.81 -17.41
CA ALA A 120 -11.01 -29.72 -18.35
C ALA A 120 -9.98 -30.31 -19.32
N ASN A 121 -10.29 -31.51 -19.85
CA ASN A 121 -9.45 -32.19 -20.84
C ASN A 121 -8.02 -32.52 -20.35
N GLY A 122 -7.82 -32.62 -19.03
CA GLY A 122 -6.53 -32.92 -18.42
C GLY A 122 -5.54 -31.75 -18.44
N ARG A 123 -6.03 -30.53 -18.64
CA ARG A 123 -5.19 -29.33 -18.64
C ARG A 123 -4.82 -28.92 -17.22
N ILE A 124 -3.61 -28.37 -17.06
CA ILE A 124 -3.16 -27.71 -15.84
C ILE A 124 -2.61 -26.34 -16.27
N PRO A 125 -3.42 -25.27 -16.19
CA PRO A 125 -2.97 -23.90 -16.47
C PRO A 125 -1.77 -23.49 -15.63
N GLY A 126 -0.99 -22.53 -16.12
CA GLY A 126 0.17 -22.02 -15.42
C GLY A 126 1.40 -22.91 -15.53
N ALA A 127 2.53 -22.40 -15.04
CA ALA A 127 3.86 -23.00 -15.10
C ALA A 127 4.14 -24.00 -13.96
N TYR A 128 3.10 -24.45 -13.26
CA TYR A 128 3.17 -25.45 -12.20
C TYR A 128 2.61 -26.82 -12.62
N ASN A 129 3.07 -27.88 -11.96
CA ASN A 129 2.53 -29.23 -12.07
C ASN A 129 1.26 -29.35 -11.21
N ALA A 130 0.50 -30.44 -11.42
CA ALA A 130 -0.69 -30.73 -10.61
C ALA A 130 -0.38 -30.98 -9.12
N ASP A 131 0.87 -31.27 -8.78
CA ASP A 131 1.33 -31.46 -7.41
C ASP A 131 1.86 -30.17 -6.76
N GLY A 132 1.84 -29.05 -7.49
CA GLY A 132 2.29 -27.74 -7.02
C GLY A 132 3.77 -27.43 -7.26
N THR A 133 4.57 -28.37 -7.78
CA THR A 133 5.97 -28.09 -8.11
C THR A 133 6.11 -27.35 -9.44
N PRO A 134 7.12 -26.49 -9.65
CA PRO A 134 7.36 -25.86 -10.95
C PRO A 134 7.56 -26.91 -12.06
N LYS A 135 7.02 -26.63 -13.26
CA LYS A 135 7.27 -27.47 -14.44
C LYS A 135 8.76 -27.49 -14.78
N SER A 136 9.22 -28.61 -15.35
CA SER A 136 10.63 -28.75 -15.77
C SER A 136 11.03 -27.63 -16.74
N GLY A 137 12.17 -27.00 -16.46
CA GLY A 137 12.71 -25.90 -17.28
C GLY A 137 11.97 -24.57 -17.10
N ALA A 138 11.15 -24.43 -16.05
CA ALA A 138 10.53 -23.15 -15.71
C ALA A 138 11.58 -22.05 -15.50
N VAL A 139 11.30 -20.88 -16.06
CA VAL A 139 12.03 -19.64 -15.82
C VAL A 139 11.25 -18.86 -14.76
N ILE A 140 11.92 -18.47 -13.68
CA ILE A 140 11.31 -17.71 -12.59
C ILE A 140 11.90 -16.30 -12.61
N LEU A 141 11.03 -15.30 -12.68
CA LEU A 141 11.38 -13.88 -12.56
C LEU A 141 10.87 -13.36 -11.22
N TYR A 142 11.71 -12.65 -10.49
CA TYR A 142 11.34 -11.96 -9.25
C TYR A 142 11.22 -10.47 -9.56
N ILE A 143 9.99 -9.96 -9.54
CA ILE A 143 9.67 -8.58 -9.80
C ILE A 143 9.54 -7.87 -8.46
N THR A 144 10.45 -6.93 -8.22
CA THR A 144 10.43 -6.01 -7.08
C THR A 144 10.15 -4.60 -7.60
N GLU A 145 9.80 -3.69 -6.71
CA GLU A 145 9.63 -2.28 -7.09
C GLU A 145 10.89 -1.71 -7.76
N ASN A 146 12.07 -2.10 -7.28
CA ASN A 146 13.35 -1.60 -7.78
C ASN A 146 13.71 -2.14 -9.16
N ASN A 147 13.30 -3.37 -9.49
CA ASN A 147 13.77 -4.06 -10.68
C ASN A 147 12.72 -4.20 -11.79
N LYS A 148 11.46 -3.83 -11.57
CA LYS A 148 10.35 -4.03 -12.51
C LYS A 148 10.63 -3.50 -13.93
N ASN A 149 11.44 -2.44 -14.03
CA ASN A 149 11.84 -1.81 -15.29
C ASN A 149 13.17 -2.33 -15.86
N THR A 150 14.01 -2.98 -15.06
CA THR A 150 15.38 -3.39 -15.44
C THR A 150 15.57 -4.90 -15.55
N ILE A 151 14.62 -5.69 -15.02
CA ILE A 151 14.61 -7.14 -15.16
C ILE A 151 14.74 -7.53 -16.62
N SER A 152 15.55 -8.56 -16.92
CA SER A 152 15.80 -8.94 -18.30
C SER A 152 15.82 -10.44 -18.53
N LEU A 153 15.41 -10.85 -19.73
CA LEU A 153 15.38 -12.24 -20.14
C LEU A 153 15.63 -12.37 -21.64
N ASN A 154 16.45 -13.34 -22.03
CA ASN A 154 16.52 -13.75 -23.43
C ASN A 154 15.30 -14.61 -23.76
N VAL A 155 14.46 -14.15 -24.68
CA VAL A 155 13.24 -14.83 -25.11
C VAL A 155 13.37 -15.31 -26.56
N THR A 156 13.06 -16.58 -26.78
CA THR A 156 13.18 -17.23 -28.09
C THR A 156 12.21 -16.59 -29.07
N GLY A 157 12.74 -16.09 -30.20
CA GLY A 157 11.94 -15.46 -31.25
C GLY A 157 11.47 -14.04 -30.94
N ALA A 158 11.97 -13.42 -29.87
CA ALA A 158 11.80 -11.98 -29.64
C ALA A 158 12.53 -11.16 -30.72
N ASN A 159 12.07 -9.92 -30.94
CA ASN A 159 12.66 -9.01 -31.93
C ASN A 159 14.08 -8.57 -31.54
N SER A 160 14.34 -8.44 -30.24
CA SER A 160 15.63 -8.06 -29.67
C SER A 160 15.84 -8.82 -28.37
N ASN A 161 17.10 -9.13 -28.06
CA ASN A 161 17.51 -9.81 -26.85
C ASN A 161 18.74 -9.12 -26.23
N PRO A 162 18.83 -9.03 -24.90
CA PRO A 162 17.80 -9.42 -23.94
C PRO A 162 16.56 -8.50 -24.01
N CYS A 163 15.38 -9.05 -23.76
CA CYS A 163 14.20 -8.23 -23.48
C CYS A 163 14.39 -7.60 -22.09
N VAL A 164 14.20 -6.28 -21.94
CA VAL A 164 14.40 -5.55 -20.69
C VAL A 164 13.08 -4.90 -20.27
N GLY A 165 12.69 -5.07 -19.00
CA GLY A 165 11.40 -4.71 -18.44
C GLY A 165 10.35 -5.82 -18.59
N LEU A 166 9.44 -5.93 -17.62
CA LEU A 166 8.45 -7.01 -17.56
C LEU A 166 7.58 -7.08 -18.83
N GLN A 167 6.98 -5.96 -19.26
CA GLN A 167 6.10 -5.97 -20.44
C GLN A 167 6.86 -6.31 -21.74
N THR A 168 8.12 -5.88 -21.88
CA THR A 168 8.97 -6.23 -23.03
C THR A 168 9.24 -7.73 -23.08
N ILE A 169 9.46 -8.37 -21.94
CA ILE A 169 9.62 -9.83 -21.84
C ILE A 169 8.33 -10.53 -22.29
N LEU A 170 7.17 -10.08 -21.81
CA LEU A 170 5.86 -10.62 -22.23
C LEU A 170 5.59 -10.42 -23.72
N ASP A 171 6.01 -9.30 -24.31
CA ASP A 171 5.95 -9.08 -25.76
C ASP A 171 6.82 -10.07 -26.55
N GLY A 172 7.89 -10.58 -25.94
CA GLY A 172 8.66 -11.71 -26.45
C GLY A 172 7.85 -13.01 -26.44
N PHE A 173 7.24 -13.37 -25.31
CA PHE A 173 6.40 -14.57 -25.17
C PHE A 173 5.16 -14.54 -26.07
N LYS A 174 4.59 -13.35 -26.28
CA LYS A 174 3.50 -13.07 -27.23
C LYS A 174 3.80 -13.54 -28.65
N LYS A 175 5.07 -13.65 -29.06
CA LYS A 175 5.43 -14.18 -30.38
C LYS A 175 5.09 -15.67 -30.52
N GLY A 176 4.93 -16.38 -29.40
CA GLY A 176 4.54 -17.79 -29.34
C GLY A 176 5.67 -18.78 -29.67
N ASN A 177 6.93 -18.33 -29.69
CA ASN A 177 8.07 -19.15 -30.07
C ASN A 177 8.84 -19.70 -28.85
N ASP A 178 8.68 -19.10 -27.67
CA ASP A 178 9.27 -19.59 -26.43
C ASP A 178 8.25 -20.42 -25.64
N ASN A 179 8.58 -21.69 -25.41
CA ASN A 179 7.72 -22.66 -24.73
C ASN A 179 8.18 -22.96 -23.30
N ARG A 180 9.24 -22.31 -22.82
CA ARG A 180 9.65 -22.48 -21.43
C ARG A 180 8.50 -22.01 -20.53
N PRO A 181 8.10 -22.78 -19.52
CA PRO A 181 7.14 -22.30 -18.52
C PRO A 181 7.70 -21.03 -17.87
N LEU A 182 6.89 -19.98 -17.77
CA LEU A 182 7.27 -18.72 -17.15
C LEU A 182 6.52 -18.54 -15.83
N ILE A 183 7.25 -18.26 -14.76
CA ILE A 183 6.70 -17.86 -13.47
C ILE A 183 7.17 -16.43 -13.21
N VAL A 184 6.23 -15.51 -13.02
CA VAL A 184 6.49 -14.12 -12.62
C VAL A 184 6.03 -13.97 -11.18
N ARG A 185 6.97 -13.73 -10.27
CA ARG A 185 6.75 -13.55 -8.84
C ARG A 185 6.77 -12.07 -8.49
N LEU A 186 5.65 -11.52 -8.03
CA LEU A 186 5.59 -10.16 -7.50
C LEU A 186 6.00 -10.18 -6.02
N VAL A 187 6.92 -9.29 -5.65
CA VAL A 187 7.51 -9.24 -4.30
C VAL A 187 7.27 -7.86 -3.70
N GLY A 188 6.32 -7.77 -2.76
CA GLY A 188 5.89 -6.51 -2.17
C GLY A 188 4.93 -5.70 -3.05
N GLN A 189 4.90 -4.39 -2.82
CA GLN A 189 4.10 -3.44 -3.60
C GLN A 189 4.82 -3.08 -4.90
N ILE A 190 4.18 -3.34 -6.04
CA ILE A 190 4.67 -3.00 -7.37
C ILE A 190 3.78 -1.90 -7.93
N THR A 191 4.32 -0.69 -8.04
CA THR A 191 3.62 0.44 -8.66
C THR A 191 3.74 0.41 -10.19
N ASP A 192 3.15 1.38 -10.89
CA ASP A 192 3.20 1.51 -12.35
C ASP A 192 4.60 1.29 -12.95
N LEU A 193 4.66 0.52 -14.05
CA LEU A 193 5.89 0.23 -14.78
C LEU A 193 6.11 1.23 -15.92
N ASP A 194 7.35 1.43 -16.34
CA ASP A 194 7.71 2.37 -17.42
C ASP A 194 7.03 2.02 -18.75
N TYR A 195 6.86 0.71 -19.00
CA TYR A 195 6.20 0.22 -20.18
C TYR A 195 5.01 -0.66 -19.79
N MET A 196 3.82 -0.12 -20.07
CA MET A 196 2.52 -0.77 -19.94
C MET A 196 1.66 -0.45 -21.16
N LEU A 197 0.63 -1.26 -21.41
CA LEU A 197 -0.30 -1.04 -22.50
C LEU A 197 -1.63 -0.55 -21.95
N ASN A 198 -1.84 0.77 -22.04
CA ASN A 198 -3.03 1.46 -21.54
C ASN A 198 -3.25 1.28 -20.01
N GLY A 199 -2.18 1.29 -19.24
CA GLY A 199 -2.23 1.05 -17.78
C GLY A 199 -2.30 -0.44 -17.40
N ASP A 200 -2.13 -1.35 -18.36
CA ASP A 200 -2.08 -2.79 -18.09
C ASP A 200 -0.71 -3.41 -18.33
N ILE A 201 -0.40 -4.41 -17.51
CA ILE A 201 0.45 -5.53 -17.92
C ILE A 201 -0.38 -6.53 -18.73
N VAL A 202 0.06 -6.79 -19.96
CA VAL A 202 -0.69 -7.62 -20.92
C VAL A 202 0.02 -8.94 -21.15
N ILE A 203 -0.71 -10.02 -20.88
CA ILE A 203 -0.28 -11.40 -21.08
C ILE A 203 -0.89 -11.92 -22.38
N GLU A 204 -0.01 -12.25 -23.34
CA GLU A 204 -0.36 -12.94 -24.58
C GLU A 204 0.68 -14.04 -24.83
N ASN A 205 0.27 -15.18 -25.39
CA ASN A 205 1.20 -16.22 -25.82
C ASN A 205 0.82 -16.82 -27.19
N LYS A 206 0.05 -16.06 -27.99
CA LYS A 206 -0.43 -16.46 -29.32
C LYS A 206 -1.29 -17.74 -29.27
N ASN A 207 -2.04 -17.94 -28.20
CA ASN A 207 -2.80 -19.17 -27.94
C ASN A 207 -1.96 -20.44 -28.08
N ASN A 208 -0.68 -20.36 -27.74
CA ASN A 208 0.21 -21.50 -27.86
C ASN A 208 -0.07 -22.48 -26.72
N THR A 209 -0.62 -23.64 -27.08
CA THR A 209 -1.01 -24.68 -26.13
C THR A 209 0.17 -25.33 -25.40
N SER A 210 1.42 -25.09 -25.83
CA SER A 210 2.66 -25.54 -25.21
C SER A 210 3.33 -24.47 -24.35
N SER A 211 2.80 -23.23 -24.34
CA SER A 211 3.26 -22.15 -23.48
C SER A 211 2.42 -22.11 -22.21
N TYR A 212 3.07 -21.79 -21.08
CA TYR A 212 2.47 -21.77 -19.74
C TYR A 212 3.04 -20.57 -19.00
N ILE A 213 2.17 -19.70 -18.47
CA ILE A 213 2.59 -18.50 -17.75
C ILE A 213 1.81 -18.42 -16.44
N THR A 214 2.52 -18.27 -15.32
CA THR A 214 1.95 -17.96 -14.01
C THR A 214 2.41 -16.58 -13.57
N PHE A 215 1.46 -15.74 -13.15
CA PHE A 215 1.71 -14.58 -12.30
C PHE A 215 1.32 -14.94 -10.87
N GLU A 216 2.24 -14.80 -9.93
CA GLU A 216 1.96 -15.08 -8.53
C GLU A 216 2.57 -14.02 -7.60
N GLY A 217 1.89 -13.73 -6.49
CA GLY A 217 2.49 -12.93 -5.43
C GLY A 217 3.26 -13.78 -4.44
N VAL A 218 4.33 -13.22 -3.87
CA VAL A 218 5.13 -13.82 -2.80
C VAL A 218 4.64 -13.30 -1.45
N GLY A 219 4.30 -14.22 -0.54
CA GLY A 219 3.85 -13.88 0.81
C GLY A 219 2.43 -13.32 0.86
N ASP A 220 2.17 -12.47 1.84
CA ASP A 220 0.87 -11.83 2.10
C ASP A 220 0.83 -10.35 1.65
N ASP A 221 1.94 -9.82 1.14
CA ASP A 221 2.14 -8.39 0.87
C ASP A 221 2.42 -8.06 -0.61
N ALA A 222 2.20 -9.02 -1.52
CA ALA A 222 2.34 -8.80 -2.95
C ALA A 222 1.14 -8.04 -3.53
N VAL A 223 1.39 -6.85 -4.09
CA VAL A 223 0.35 -5.95 -4.60
C VAL A 223 0.71 -5.41 -5.98
N ALA A 224 -0.26 -5.44 -6.91
CA ALA A 224 -0.28 -4.61 -8.11
C ALA A 224 -1.04 -3.32 -7.78
N ASP A 225 -0.32 -2.20 -7.67
CA ASP A 225 -0.87 -0.92 -7.23
C ASP A 225 -0.77 0.12 -8.35
N GLY A 226 -1.92 0.61 -8.80
CA GLY A 226 -1.99 1.57 -9.91
C GLY A 226 -2.35 0.95 -11.25
N TRP A 227 -2.11 -0.34 -11.49
CA TRP A 227 -2.22 -0.94 -12.84
C TRP A 227 -3.07 -2.20 -12.89
N GLY A 228 -3.54 -2.55 -14.09
CA GLY A 228 -4.38 -3.73 -14.37
C GLY A 228 -3.60 -4.90 -14.98
N ILE A 229 -4.15 -6.11 -14.90
CA ILE A 229 -3.63 -7.27 -15.65
C ILE A 229 -4.63 -7.66 -16.73
N ARG A 230 -4.18 -7.65 -17.98
CA ARG A 230 -5.02 -8.01 -19.13
C ARG A 230 -4.53 -9.25 -19.85
N ILE A 231 -5.43 -10.20 -20.07
CA ILE A 231 -5.15 -11.43 -20.80
C ILE A 231 -5.89 -11.41 -22.15
N LYS A 232 -5.15 -11.63 -23.25
CA LYS A 232 -5.74 -11.79 -24.57
C LYS A 232 -4.90 -12.72 -25.45
N ASN A 233 -5.56 -13.44 -26.35
CA ASN A 233 -4.90 -14.39 -27.25
C ASN A 233 -3.96 -15.35 -26.49
N ALA A 234 -4.41 -15.85 -25.33
CA ALA A 234 -3.57 -16.66 -24.45
C ALA A 234 -4.22 -18.00 -24.04
N SER A 235 -3.37 -19.04 -23.96
CA SER A 235 -3.72 -20.34 -23.41
C SER A 235 -2.90 -20.62 -22.14
N ASN A 236 -3.43 -21.39 -21.18
CA ASN A 236 -2.72 -21.88 -19.98
C ASN A 236 -2.14 -20.80 -19.06
N ILE A 237 -2.96 -19.83 -18.67
CA ILE A 237 -2.54 -18.75 -17.77
C ILE A 237 -3.06 -19.00 -16.36
N GLU A 238 -2.20 -18.76 -15.37
CA GLU A 238 -2.52 -18.78 -13.95
C GLU A 238 -2.20 -17.41 -13.35
N ILE A 239 -3.11 -16.83 -12.58
CA ILE A 239 -2.87 -15.62 -11.78
C ILE A 239 -3.28 -15.93 -10.35
N ARG A 240 -2.38 -15.73 -9.39
CA ARG A 240 -2.66 -16.07 -7.99
C ARG A 240 -1.99 -15.22 -6.93
N ASN A 241 -2.58 -15.18 -5.74
CA ASN A 241 -1.95 -14.59 -4.55
C ASN A 241 -1.50 -13.13 -4.75
N ILE A 242 -2.28 -12.33 -5.49
CA ILE A 242 -1.98 -10.91 -5.77
C ILE A 242 -3.13 -10.06 -5.25
N GLY A 243 -2.80 -8.93 -4.60
CA GLY A 243 -3.75 -7.87 -4.29
C GLY A 243 -3.75 -6.83 -5.40
N THR A 244 -4.91 -6.41 -5.87
CA THR A 244 -5.05 -5.33 -6.86
C THR A 244 -5.61 -4.10 -6.18
N MET A 245 -4.90 -2.98 -6.28
CA MET A 245 -5.23 -1.73 -5.60
C MET A 245 -5.11 -0.54 -6.55
N ASN A 246 -6.00 0.45 -6.37
CA ASN A 246 -5.97 1.73 -7.10
C ASN A 246 -5.79 1.58 -8.62
N CYS A 247 -6.37 0.54 -9.21
CA CYS A 247 -6.20 0.25 -10.63
C CYS A 247 -6.68 1.44 -11.47
N ASN A 248 -5.76 2.06 -12.21
CA ASN A 248 -6.00 3.22 -13.08
C ASN A 248 -6.03 2.83 -14.58
N SER A 249 -6.11 1.52 -14.87
CA SER A 249 -6.15 0.99 -16.24
C SER A 249 -7.24 1.65 -17.07
N ALA A 250 -6.92 2.00 -18.32
CA ALA A 250 -7.91 2.54 -19.24
C ALA A 250 -8.92 1.49 -19.73
N GLU A 251 -8.59 0.20 -19.61
CA GLU A 251 -9.59 -0.88 -19.81
C GLU A 251 -10.56 -0.98 -18.62
N GLY A 252 -10.23 -0.37 -17.48
CA GLY A 252 -11.04 -0.26 -16.28
C GLY A 252 -11.04 -1.51 -15.40
N ASP A 253 -10.52 -2.63 -15.89
CA ASP A 253 -10.54 -3.91 -15.18
C ASP A 253 -9.32 -4.07 -14.26
N ASN A 254 -9.46 -4.54 -13.01
CA ASN A 254 -8.29 -4.91 -12.19
C ASN A 254 -7.59 -6.12 -12.84
N ILE A 255 -8.35 -7.16 -13.15
CA ILE A 255 -7.89 -8.29 -13.98
C ILE A 255 -8.96 -8.55 -15.07
N GLY A 256 -8.59 -8.42 -16.33
CA GLY A 256 -9.52 -8.56 -17.46
C GLY A 256 -9.07 -9.61 -18.48
N LEU A 257 -9.92 -10.62 -18.73
CA LEU A 257 -9.78 -11.51 -19.89
C LEU A 257 -10.58 -10.90 -21.05
N GLN A 258 -9.91 -10.48 -22.12
CA GLN A 258 -10.54 -9.65 -23.16
C GLN A 258 -10.97 -10.43 -24.41
N GLN A 259 -10.07 -11.22 -24.99
CA GLN A 259 -10.43 -12.04 -26.15
C GLN A 259 -9.58 -13.28 -26.38
N ASP A 260 -10.24 -14.28 -26.95
CA ASP A 260 -9.66 -15.50 -27.52
C ASP A 260 -8.71 -16.18 -26.55
N ASN A 261 -9.12 -16.35 -25.29
CA ASN A 261 -8.36 -17.05 -24.26
C ASN A 261 -8.98 -18.41 -23.94
N ASP A 262 -8.13 -19.39 -23.59
CA ASP A 262 -8.58 -20.66 -23.04
C ASP A 262 -7.69 -21.22 -21.92
N TYR A 263 -8.30 -22.01 -21.02
CA TYR A 263 -7.60 -22.64 -19.89
C TYR A 263 -6.92 -21.62 -18.98
N ILE A 264 -7.74 -20.77 -18.34
CA ILE A 264 -7.30 -19.68 -17.47
C ILE A 264 -7.77 -19.92 -16.04
N TRP A 265 -6.87 -19.75 -15.08
CA TRP A 265 -7.17 -19.88 -13.65
C TRP A 265 -6.75 -18.62 -12.90
N VAL A 266 -7.71 -17.94 -12.26
CA VAL A 266 -7.44 -16.77 -11.40
C VAL A 266 -7.92 -17.10 -9.99
N HIS A 267 -7.01 -17.15 -9.02
CA HIS A 267 -7.37 -17.61 -7.69
C HIS A 267 -6.56 -17.03 -6.54
N ASN A 268 -7.14 -17.01 -5.33
CA ASN A 268 -6.46 -16.46 -4.15
C ASN A 268 -6.00 -15.00 -4.35
N CYS A 269 -6.74 -14.19 -5.12
CA CYS A 269 -6.45 -12.78 -5.32
C CYS A 269 -7.39 -11.89 -4.50
N ASP A 270 -6.87 -10.75 -4.04
CA ASP A 270 -7.68 -9.67 -3.44
C ASP A 270 -8.00 -8.60 -4.48
N PHE A 271 -9.26 -8.22 -4.56
CA PHE A 271 -9.76 -7.18 -5.44
C PHE A 271 -10.28 -5.99 -4.63
N PHE A 272 -9.48 -4.94 -4.54
CA PHE A 272 -9.86 -3.67 -3.95
C PHE A 272 -10.34 -2.68 -5.03
N TYR A 273 -10.70 -1.46 -4.62
CA TYR A 273 -11.19 -0.43 -5.53
C TYR A 273 -10.21 -0.11 -6.67
N GLY A 274 -10.76 0.00 -7.87
CA GLY A 274 -10.13 0.73 -8.97
C GLY A 274 -10.41 2.24 -8.88
N ASP A 275 -9.85 2.99 -9.82
CA ASP A 275 -10.17 4.40 -9.98
C ASP A 275 -11.58 4.59 -10.54
N ALA A 276 -12.17 5.73 -10.18
CA ALA A 276 -13.52 6.05 -10.63
C ALA A 276 -13.55 6.20 -12.15
N GLY A 277 -14.35 5.38 -12.82
CA GLY A 277 -14.60 5.51 -14.25
C GLY A 277 -15.59 6.65 -14.56
N SER A 278 -15.96 6.77 -15.84
CA SER A 278 -16.82 7.86 -16.32
C SER A 278 -18.31 7.63 -16.03
N ASP A 279 -18.74 6.38 -15.86
CA ASP A 279 -20.13 6.06 -15.53
C ASP A 279 -20.39 6.15 -14.02
N ALA A 280 -21.61 6.53 -13.64
CA ALA A 280 -21.98 6.67 -12.22
C ALA A 280 -21.86 5.35 -11.42
N ASP A 281 -21.95 4.20 -12.09
CA ASP A 281 -21.76 2.88 -11.48
C ASP A 281 -20.29 2.41 -11.43
N GLN A 282 -19.35 3.23 -11.93
CA GLN A 282 -17.90 3.00 -11.94
C GLN A 282 -17.16 3.71 -10.80
N ILE A 283 -17.87 4.26 -9.82
CA ILE A 283 -17.26 5.06 -8.74
C ILE A 283 -16.30 4.25 -7.84
N LYS A 284 -16.38 2.91 -7.89
CA LYS A 284 -15.51 1.95 -7.19
C LYS A 284 -14.55 1.19 -8.14
N GLY A 285 -14.41 1.65 -9.40
CA GLY A 285 -13.78 0.91 -10.51
C GLY A 285 -14.79 0.39 -11.54
N ASP A 286 -14.33 -0.04 -12.72
CA ASP A 286 -15.15 -0.81 -13.67
C ASP A 286 -15.21 -2.29 -13.25
N GLY A 287 -14.62 -3.24 -13.98
CA GLY A 287 -14.65 -4.66 -13.61
C GLY A 287 -13.54 -5.05 -12.63
N ALA A 288 -13.85 -5.72 -11.52
CA ALA A 288 -12.78 -6.30 -10.69
C ALA A 288 -12.11 -7.47 -11.42
N LEU A 289 -12.90 -8.46 -11.85
CA LEU A 289 -12.43 -9.63 -12.58
C LEU A 289 -13.40 -9.99 -13.70
N ASP A 290 -13.14 -9.46 -14.89
CA ASP A 290 -14.00 -9.58 -16.06
C ASP A 290 -13.53 -10.70 -17.01
N CYS A 291 -14.50 -11.41 -17.60
CA CYS A 291 -14.24 -12.49 -18.55
C CYS A 291 -15.06 -12.32 -19.83
N LYS A 292 -14.39 -11.89 -20.90
CA LYS A 292 -14.96 -11.61 -22.22
C LYS A 292 -14.32 -12.58 -23.22
N ARG A 293 -15.13 -13.16 -24.11
CA ARG A 293 -14.69 -13.98 -25.26
C ARG A 293 -13.61 -15.03 -24.94
N SER A 294 -13.76 -15.71 -23.80
CA SER A 294 -12.80 -16.69 -23.26
C SER A 294 -13.51 -17.96 -22.83
N THR A 295 -12.90 -19.14 -22.80
CA THR A 295 -13.58 -20.38 -22.36
C THR A 295 -12.64 -21.31 -21.58
N TYR A 296 -13.17 -22.31 -20.90
CA TYR A 296 -12.41 -23.15 -19.96
C TYR A 296 -11.72 -22.29 -18.89
N VAL A 297 -12.52 -21.53 -18.15
CA VAL A 297 -12.04 -20.59 -17.13
C VAL A 297 -12.47 -21.05 -15.74
N THR A 298 -11.66 -20.77 -14.72
CA THR A 298 -12.01 -20.97 -13.32
C THR A 298 -11.54 -19.79 -12.50
N PHE A 299 -12.46 -19.19 -11.74
CA PHE A 299 -12.17 -18.17 -10.75
C PHE A 299 -12.49 -18.73 -9.38
N SER A 300 -11.47 -18.86 -8.52
CA SER A 300 -11.68 -19.49 -7.22
C SER A 300 -10.92 -18.88 -6.06
N TYR A 301 -11.47 -18.95 -4.85
CA TYR A 301 -10.80 -18.40 -3.66
C TYR A 301 -10.40 -16.92 -3.82
N ASN A 302 -11.09 -16.12 -4.63
CA ASN A 302 -10.82 -14.68 -4.72
C ASN A 302 -11.66 -13.91 -3.70
N HIS A 303 -11.13 -12.80 -3.18
CA HIS A 303 -11.83 -11.92 -2.25
C HIS A 303 -12.08 -10.57 -2.90
N PHE A 304 -13.35 -10.21 -3.06
CA PHE A 304 -13.80 -8.94 -3.59
C PHE A 304 -14.18 -8.02 -2.43
N TRP A 305 -13.36 -7.01 -2.17
CA TRP A 305 -13.51 -6.07 -1.06
C TRP A 305 -14.33 -4.87 -1.50
N ASP A 306 -15.60 -4.84 -1.11
CA ASP A 306 -16.56 -3.77 -1.41
C ASP A 306 -16.62 -3.39 -2.91
N SER A 307 -16.26 -4.30 -3.82
CA SER A 307 -16.13 -3.97 -5.24
C SER A 307 -17.49 -3.61 -5.86
N GLY A 308 -17.55 -2.59 -6.71
CA GLY A 308 -18.82 -2.17 -7.34
C GLY A 308 -19.34 -3.19 -8.36
N LYS A 309 -18.46 -3.71 -9.22
CA LYS A 309 -18.80 -4.63 -10.31
C LYS A 309 -17.78 -5.76 -10.33
N CYS A 310 -18.13 -6.90 -9.74
CA CYS A 310 -17.16 -7.97 -9.51
C CYS A 310 -16.79 -8.73 -10.78
N ASN A 311 -17.76 -9.39 -11.41
CA ASN A 311 -17.51 -10.30 -12.53
C ASN A 311 -18.53 -10.12 -13.67
N LEU A 312 -18.15 -9.39 -14.72
CA LEU A 312 -18.86 -9.47 -16.00
C LEU A 312 -18.41 -10.72 -16.76
N LEU A 313 -19.36 -11.51 -17.24
CA LEU A 313 -19.10 -12.64 -18.11
C LEU A 313 -19.85 -12.52 -19.42
N GLY A 314 -19.07 -12.46 -20.49
CA GLY A 314 -19.54 -12.35 -21.86
C GLY A 314 -19.96 -10.94 -22.25
N LEU A 315 -19.78 -10.62 -23.53
CA LEU A 315 -20.13 -9.33 -24.13
C LEU A 315 -20.91 -9.51 -25.45
N SER A 316 -20.36 -10.30 -26.37
CA SER A 316 -20.89 -10.47 -27.73
C SER A 316 -20.52 -11.84 -28.31
N GLU A 317 -20.56 -12.87 -27.48
CA GLU A 317 -20.36 -14.25 -27.90
C GLU A 317 -21.50 -14.66 -28.83
N ASN A 318 -21.21 -14.87 -30.12
CA ASN A 318 -22.21 -15.22 -31.14
C ASN A 318 -22.69 -16.69 -31.03
N SER A 319 -22.54 -17.33 -29.87
CA SER A 319 -22.83 -18.75 -29.61
C SER A 319 -23.07 -18.98 -28.11
N THR A 320 -23.86 -19.99 -27.76
CA THR A 320 -24.02 -20.51 -26.39
C THR A 320 -23.38 -21.90 -26.19
N THR A 321 -22.73 -22.42 -27.24
CA THR A 321 -22.10 -23.74 -27.26
C THR A 321 -20.61 -23.63 -26.97
N GLY A 322 -20.08 -24.51 -26.11
CA GLY A 322 -18.63 -24.61 -25.84
C GLY A 322 -18.06 -23.48 -24.98
N LEU A 323 -18.92 -22.74 -24.29
CA LEU A 323 -18.57 -21.61 -23.42
C LEU A 323 -18.74 -22.01 -21.97
N TYR A 324 -17.62 -22.29 -21.30
CA TYR A 324 -17.60 -22.88 -19.96
C TYR A 324 -16.75 -22.08 -18.99
N ILE A 325 -17.28 -21.85 -17.79
CA ILE A 325 -16.58 -21.19 -16.70
C ILE A 325 -17.05 -21.70 -15.33
N THR A 326 -16.17 -21.63 -14.34
CA THR A 326 -16.45 -21.97 -12.95
C THR A 326 -16.14 -20.83 -12.02
N TYR A 327 -17.02 -20.58 -11.05
CA TYR A 327 -16.81 -19.68 -9.92
C TYR A 327 -16.96 -20.47 -8.62
N HIS A 328 -15.91 -20.60 -7.82
CA HIS A 328 -16.04 -21.28 -6.54
C HIS A 328 -15.22 -20.76 -5.40
N HIS A 329 -15.76 -20.86 -4.19
CA HIS A 329 -15.07 -20.43 -2.98
C HIS A 329 -14.61 -18.95 -3.04
N ASN A 330 -15.24 -18.10 -3.86
CA ASN A 330 -14.97 -16.68 -3.85
C ASN A 330 -15.75 -16.00 -2.71
N TRP A 331 -15.17 -14.95 -2.13
CA TRP A 331 -15.80 -14.08 -1.14
C TRP A 331 -16.22 -12.76 -1.80
N TYR A 332 -17.53 -12.55 -1.88
CA TYR A 332 -18.13 -11.30 -2.31
C TYR A 332 -18.50 -10.47 -1.07
N ASP A 333 -17.52 -9.74 -0.54
CA ASP A 333 -17.56 -9.09 0.77
C ASP A 333 -17.99 -7.63 0.65
N HIS A 334 -19.24 -7.38 1.00
CA HIS A 334 -19.91 -6.07 0.92
C HIS A 334 -19.91 -5.43 -0.48
N SER A 335 -19.63 -6.21 -1.52
CA SER A 335 -19.62 -5.76 -2.91
C SER A 335 -21.03 -5.54 -3.49
N ASP A 336 -21.16 -4.68 -4.50
CA ASP A 336 -22.49 -4.28 -4.96
C ASP A 336 -23.15 -5.34 -5.86
N SER A 337 -22.48 -5.77 -6.94
CA SER A 337 -23.12 -6.47 -8.06
C SER A 337 -22.21 -7.35 -8.92
N ARG A 338 -22.84 -8.12 -9.82
CA ARG A 338 -22.20 -8.99 -10.84
C ARG A 338 -21.42 -10.14 -10.20
N HIS A 339 -22.11 -11.04 -9.49
CA HIS A 339 -21.47 -12.11 -8.72
C HIS A 339 -21.82 -13.56 -9.16
N PRO A 340 -21.65 -13.98 -10.43
CA PRO A 340 -21.32 -13.18 -11.62
C PRO A 340 -22.56 -12.65 -12.34
N ARG A 341 -22.37 -11.76 -13.31
CA ARG A 341 -23.37 -11.46 -14.36
C ARG A 341 -23.03 -12.23 -15.64
N VAL A 342 -23.87 -13.17 -16.04
CA VAL A 342 -23.58 -14.14 -17.10
C VAL A 342 -24.42 -13.91 -18.35
N ARG A 343 -23.75 -13.70 -19.48
CA ARG A 343 -24.30 -13.85 -20.84
C ARG A 343 -23.84 -15.16 -21.44
N PHE A 344 -24.61 -15.78 -22.33
CA PHE A 344 -24.28 -16.92 -23.23
C PHE A 344 -23.75 -18.24 -22.64
N TYR A 345 -23.04 -18.21 -21.51
CA TYR A 345 -22.20 -19.29 -21.01
C TYR A 345 -22.97 -20.34 -20.23
N SER A 346 -22.39 -21.53 -20.17
CA SER A 346 -22.67 -22.53 -19.14
C SER A 346 -21.74 -22.26 -17.95
N ALA A 347 -22.28 -21.70 -16.88
CA ALA A 347 -21.52 -21.26 -15.71
C ALA A 347 -21.85 -22.10 -14.49
N HIS A 348 -20.84 -22.72 -13.88
CA HIS A 348 -20.97 -23.41 -12.61
C HIS A 348 -20.54 -22.49 -11.45
N VAL A 349 -21.46 -22.17 -10.55
CA VAL A 349 -21.28 -21.23 -9.44
C VAL A 349 -21.55 -21.97 -8.15
N TYR A 350 -20.49 -22.38 -7.44
CA TYR A 350 -20.65 -23.21 -6.24
C TYR A 350 -19.77 -22.80 -5.06
N ASN A 351 -20.24 -23.06 -3.84
CA ASN A 351 -19.49 -22.83 -2.60
C ASN A 351 -18.91 -21.40 -2.42
N ASN A 352 -19.48 -20.39 -3.07
CA ASN A 352 -19.09 -18.99 -2.85
C ASN A 352 -19.81 -18.43 -1.62
N TYR A 353 -19.22 -17.41 -1.01
CA TYR A 353 -19.82 -16.66 0.09
C TYR A 353 -20.19 -15.24 -0.35
N TYR A 354 -21.47 -14.93 -0.23
CA TYR A 354 -22.07 -13.65 -0.57
C TYR A 354 -22.41 -12.96 0.75
N ASP A 355 -21.70 -11.89 1.07
CA ASP A 355 -21.64 -11.34 2.42
C ASP A 355 -22.01 -9.85 2.39
N GLY A 356 -23.29 -9.50 2.55
CA GLY A 356 -23.75 -8.11 2.59
C GLY A 356 -23.78 -7.40 1.24
N ASN A 357 -24.29 -8.05 0.19
CA ASN A 357 -24.26 -7.47 -1.16
C ASN A 357 -25.44 -6.54 -1.46
N ALA A 358 -25.14 -5.28 -1.78
CA ALA A 358 -26.10 -4.18 -1.82
C ALA A 358 -27.06 -4.17 -3.03
N LYS A 359 -26.70 -4.77 -4.17
CA LYS A 359 -27.57 -4.80 -5.37
C LYS A 359 -28.07 -6.20 -5.70
N TYR A 360 -27.21 -7.11 -6.17
CA TYR A 360 -27.62 -8.48 -6.51
C TYR A 360 -26.43 -9.46 -6.55
N GLY A 361 -26.70 -10.75 -6.36
CA GLY A 361 -25.75 -11.85 -6.46
C GLY A 361 -25.55 -12.32 -7.90
N VAL A 362 -26.05 -13.52 -8.21
CA VAL A 362 -25.91 -14.16 -9.52
C VAL A 362 -26.94 -13.60 -10.51
N GLY A 363 -26.49 -13.12 -11.66
CA GLY A 363 -27.35 -12.59 -12.72
C GLY A 363 -27.24 -13.40 -14.02
N SER A 364 -28.37 -13.71 -14.67
CA SER A 364 -28.41 -14.48 -15.92
C SER A 364 -29.13 -13.74 -17.04
N THR A 365 -28.42 -13.53 -18.15
CA THR A 365 -28.89 -12.85 -19.37
C THR A 365 -28.44 -13.61 -20.63
N MET A 366 -28.91 -13.17 -21.81
CA MET A 366 -28.50 -13.57 -23.16
C MET A 366 -28.34 -15.09 -23.34
N GLY A 367 -29.34 -15.86 -22.92
CA GLY A 367 -29.38 -17.31 -23.12
C GLY A 367 -28.36 -18.14 -22.32
N SER A 368 -27.75 -17.56 -21.29
CA SER A 368 -26.88 -18.30 -20.37
C SER A 368 -27.62 -19.41 -19.62
N SER A 369 -26.86 -20.41 -19.17
CA SER A 369 -27.29 -21.48 -18.26
C SER A 369 -26.38 -21.46 -17.03
N VAL A 370 -26.92 -21.09 -15.87
CA VAL A 370 -26.14 -20.96 -14.63
C VAL A 370 -26.59 -22.00 -13.62
N PHE A 371 -25.66 -22.86 -13.18
CA PHE A 371 -25.90 -23.79 -12.08
C PHE A 371 -25.35 -23.20 -10.78
N VAL A 372 -26.23 -22.86 -9.85
CA VAL A 372 -25.90 -22.20 -8.59
C VAL A 372 -26.14 -23.18 -7.45
N GLU A 373 -25.07 -23.79 -6.92
CA GLU A 373 -25.21 -24.81 -5.86
C GLU A 373 -24.35 -24.59 -4.63
N ASN A 374 -24.91 -24.92 -3.46
CA ASN A 374 -24.17 -24.93 -2.18
C ASN A 374 -23.46 -23.61 -1.82
N ASN A 375 -23.94 -22.47 -2.34
CA ASN A 375 -23.43 -21.16 -1.95
C ASN A 375 -24.09 -20.69 -0.65
N TYR A 376 -23.42 -19.77 0.05
CA TYR A 376 -23.94 -19.13 1.25
C TYR A 376 -24.23 -17.66 0.97
N PHE A 377 -25.49 -17.24 1.07
CA PHE A 377 -25.95 -15.86 0.91
C PHE A 377 -26.39 -15.29 2.26
N ARG A 378 -25.61 -14.34 2.77
CA ARG A 378 -25.94 -13.50 3.92
C ARG A 378 -26.22 -12.07 3.44
N HIS A 379 -27.42 -11.56 3.69
CA HIS A 379 -27.79 -10.17 3.38
C HIS A 379 -27.49 -9.74 1.92
N CYS A 380 -27.52 -10.71 0.99
CA CYS A 380 -27.48 -10.43 -0.44
C CYS A 380 -28.88 -10.00 -0.88
N LYS A 381 -29.03 -8.72 -1.28
CA LYS A 381 -30.35 -8.12 -1.53
C LYS A 381 -31.23 -8.94 -2.46
N TYR A 382 -30.67 -9.35 -3.60
CA TYR A 382 -31.29 -10.27 -4.56
C TYR A 382 -30.29 -11.38 -4.91
N PRO A 383 -30.38 -12.56 -4.27
CA PRO A 383 -29.38 -13.63 -4.41
C PRO A 383 -29.20 -14.09 -5.86
N MET A 384 -30.29 -14.12 -6.62
CA MET A 384 -30.31 -14.53 -8.02
C MET A 384 -31.30 -13.66 -8.80
N LEU A 385 -30.94 -13.28 -10.02
CA LEU A 385 -31.81 -12.55 -10.94
C LEU A 385 -31.71 -13.12 -12.36
N THR A 386 -32.86 -13.34 -12.98
CA THR A 386 -32.97 -13.57 -14.42
C THR A 386 -33.50 -12.29 -15.07
N SER A 387 -32.82 -11.81 -16.13
CA SER A 387 -33.16 -10.55 -16.80
C SER A 387 -34.64 -10.48 -17.20
N MET A 388 -35.27 -9.34 -16.95
CA MET A 388 -36.61 -8.98 -17.43
C MET A 388 -37.75 -9.90 -16.94
N GLN A 389 -37.57 -10.59 -15.81
CA GLN A 389 -38.59 -11.41 -15.16
C GLN A 389 -38.41 -11.49 -13.64
N GLY A 390 -39.43 -12.00 -12.96
CA GLY A 390 -39.34 -12.31 -11.53
C GLY A 390 -39.09 -11.08 -10.68
N THR A 391 -38.08 -11.14 -9.82
CA THR A 391 -37.69 -10.03 -8.94
C THR A 391 -37.17 -8.83 -9.71
N ASP A 392 -36.53 -9.02 -10.86
CA ASP A 392 -35.92 -7.94 -11.64
C ASP A 392 -36.94 -6.84 -12.00
N ILE A 393 -38.14 -7.24 -12.44
CA ILE A 393 -39.20 -6.33 -12.88
C ILE A 393 -40.28 -6.08 -11.82
N PHE A 394 -40.15 -6.66 -10.62
CA PHE A 394 -41.21 -6.63 -9.60
C PHE A 394 -41.50 -5.20 -9.10
N TYR A 395 -40.46 -4.38 -8.94
CA TYR A 395 -40.58 -3.01 -8.43
C TYR A 395 -40.73 -1.95 -9.53
N GLY A 396 -40.71 -2.35 -10.81
CA GLY A 396 -40.83 -1.45 -11.95
C GLY A 396 -40.63 -2.19 -13.27
N THR A 397 -41.37 -1.80 -14.30
CA THR A 397 -41.42 -2.53 -15.58
C THR A 397 -40.14 -2.43 -16.42
N GLY A 398 -39.18 -1.60 -16.01
CA GLY A 398 -37.89 -1.41 -16.71
C GLY A 398 -36.77 -2.35 -16.26
N GLY A 399 -36.98 -3.17 -15.23
CA GLY A 399 -35.92 -3.98 -14.62
C GLY A 399 -34.99 -3.15 -13.71
N THR A 400 -34.33 -3.81 -12.77
CA THR A 400 -33.29 -3.26 -11.88
C THR A 400 -31.90 -3.85 -12.17
N PHE A 401 -31.83 -4.90 -13.00
CA PHE A 401 -30.62 -5.64 -13.35
C PHE A 401 -30.19 -5.40 -14.81
N SER A 402 -31.04 -5.71 -15.79
CA SER A 402 -30.71 -5.57 -17.22
C SER A 402 -31.98 -5.52 -18.08
N SER A 403 -31.87 -4.95 -19.28
CA SER A 403 -32.92 -4.97 -20.31
C SER A 403 -32.70 -6.03 -21.39
N GLU A 404 -31.65 -6.85 -21.24
CA GLU A 404 -31.31 -7.93 -22.16
C GLU A 404 -32.30 -9.09 -22.04
N ASP A 405 -32.29 -9.96 -23.05
CA ASP A 405 -33.01 -11.23 -22.98
C ASP A 405 -32.53 -12.06 -21.77
N GLY A 406 -33.43 -12.80 -21.14
CA GLY A 406 -33.11 -13.62 -19.97
C GLY A 406 -32.35 -14.88 -20.36
N GLY A 407 -31.39 -15.28 -19.50
CA GLY A 407 -30.87 -16.64 -19.48
C GLY A 407 -31.69 -17.52 -18.54
N THR A 408 -31.09 -18.55 -17.97
CA THR A 408 -31.74 -19.45 -17.02
C THR A 408 -30.82 -19.83 -15.86
N ILE A 409 -31.39 -19.87 -14.66
CA ILE A 409 -30.70 -20.27 -13.44
C ILE A 409 -31.34 -21.54 -12.88
N LYS A 410 -30.52 -22.57 -12.65
CA LYS A 410 -30.86 -23.73 -11.83
C LYS A 410 -30.15 -23.58 -10.48
N ALA A 411 -30.90 -23.69 -9.39
CA ALA A 411 -30.38 -23.57 -8.02
C ALA A 411 -30.51 -24.89 -7.25
N TYR A 412 -29.53 -25.23 -6.43
CA TYR A 412 -29.58 -26.40 -5.55
C TYR A 412 -28.89 -26.14 -4.20
N ASN A 413 -29.59 -26.41 -3.09
CA ASN A 413 -29.02 -26.45 -1.74
C ASN A 413 -28.17 -25.20 -1.35
N ASN A 414 -28.60 -24.01 -1.75
CA ASN A 414 -27.99 -22.76 -1.30
C ASN A 414 -28.59 -22.34 0.06
N SER A 415 -27.77 -21.77 0.95
CA SER A 415 -28.25 -21.12 2.17
C SER A 415 -28.52 -19.64 1.86
N ILE A 416 -29.74 -19.17 2.08
CA ILE A 416 -30.16 -17.79 1.77
C ILE A 416 -30.80 -17.18 3.01
N THR A 417 -30.25 -16.07 3.47
CA THR A 417 -30.73 -15.34 4.65
C THR A 417 -30.57 -13.83 4.48
N GLY A 418 -31.56 -13.06 4.93
CA GLY A 418 -31.48 -11.59 4.94
C GLY A 418 -31.68 -10.94 3.57
N GLU A 419 -32.11 -11.71 2.57
CA GLU A 419 -32.48 -11.22 1.25
C GLU A 419 -33.74 -10.35 1.29
N THR A 420 -33.85 -9.41 0.35
CA THR A 420 -35.08 -8.64 0.18
C THR A 420 -36.13 -9.44 -0.58
N ARG A 421 -35.71 -10.18 -1.62
CA ARG A 421 -36.61 -11.02 -2.41
C ARG A 421 -35.85 -12.11 -3.16
N PHE A 422 -36.45 -13.29 -3.20
CA PHE A 422 -36.10 -14.38 -4.09
C PHE A 422 -37.38 -15.15 -4.46
N VAL A 423 -37.56 -15.47 -5.74
CA VAL A 423 -38.75 -16.16 -6.25
C VAL A 423 -38.33 -17.43 -6.98
N SER A 424 -38.66 -18.59 -6.41
CA SER A 424 -38.47 -19.88 -7.08
C SER A 424 -39.56 -20.13 -8.13
N TYR A 425 -39.22 -20.81 -9.21
CA TYR A 425 -40.19 -21.33 -10.17
C TYR A 425 -41.31 -22.11 -9.47
N ASN A 426 -42.55 -21.84 -9.86
CA ASN A 426 -43.71 -22.61 -9.44
C ASN A 426 -44.72 -22.67 -10.58
N ALA A 427 -45.05 -23.88 -11.05
CA ALA A 427 -45.91 -24.07 -12.22
C ALA A 427 -47.32 -23.44 -12.09
N THR A 428 -47.79 -23.14 -10.88
CA THR A 428 -49.11 -22.52 -10.64
C THR A 428 -49.00 -21.03 -10.36
N ASN A 429 -48.15 -20.64 -9.41
CA ASN A 429 -48.10 -19.26 -8.89
C ASN A 429 -47.07 -18.39 -9.61
N TYR A 430 -45.96 -18.99 -10.08
CA TYR A 430 -44.86 -18.30 -10.74
C TYR A 430 -44.38 -19.08 -11.99
N PRO A 431 -45.27 -19.31 -12.99
CA PRO A 431 -44.93 -20.11 -14.17
C PRO A 431 -44.00 -19.37 -15.15
N VAL A 432 -43.85 -18.06 -14.99
CA VAL A 432 -43.06 -17.16 -15.86
C VAL A 432 -42.23 -16.19 -15.03
N GLU A 433 -42.82 -15.55 -14.02
CA GLU A 433 -42.17 -14.53 -13.20
C GLU A 433 -41.42 -15.14 -11.99
N PHE A 434 -40.25 -15.74 -12.25
CA PHE A 434 -39.38 -16.34 -11.24
C PHE A 434 -37.90 -16.00 -11.49
N ASP A 435 -37.07 -16.12 -10.46
CA ASP A 435 -35.64 -15.82 -10.51
C ASP A 435 -34.80 -17.05 -10.88
N ALA A 436 -35.14 -18.22 -10.33
CA ALA A 436 -34.45 -19.48 -10.57
C ALA A 436 -35.37 -20.71 -10.45
N TYR A 437 -34.99 -21.80 -11.10
CA TYR A 437 -35.55 -23.13 -10.86
C TYR A 437 -34.81 -23.79 -9.68
N VAL A 438 -35.49 -23.97 -8.55
CA VAL A 438 -34.90 -24.64 -7.38
C VAL A 438 -35.10 -26.16 -7.51
N ALA A 439 -34.02 -26.87 -7.79
CA ALA A 439 -34.03 -28.32 -7.94
C ALA A 439 -34.18 -29.03 -6.58
N SER A 440 -34.96 -30.10 -6.55
CA SER A 440 -35.15 -30.94 -5.37
C SER A 440 -33.98 -31.91 -5.15
N THR A 441 -33.31 -32.31 -6.24
CA THR A 441 -32.09 -33.11 -6.19
C THR A 441 -31.03 -32.50 -7.08
N ARG A 442 -29.74 -32.67 -6.73
CA ARG A 442 -28.63 -32.10 -7.49
C ARG A 442 -28.69 -32.44 -8.98
N GLY A 443 -28.93 -33.71 -9.29
CA GLY A 443 -28.93 -34.24 -10.65
C GLY A 443 -30.23 -34.07 -11.44
N GLU A 444 -31.22 -33.32 -10.94
CA GLU A 444 -32.50 -33.10 -11.60
C GLU A 444 -32.33 -32.28 -12.89
N THR A 445 -32.96 -32.69 -13.98
CA THR A 445 -32.98 -31.91 -15.23
C THR A 445 -34.11 -30.90 -15.25
N VAL A 446 -33.86 -29.70 -15.77
CA VAL A 446 -34.88 -28.68 -16.03
C VAL A 446 -35.56 -28.98 -17.36
N SER A 447 -36.90 -29.00 -17.36
CA SER A 447 -37.71 -29.20 -18.58
C SER A 447 -37.50 -28.05 -19.57
N SER A 448 -37.41 -28.36 -20.87
CA SER A 448 -37.37 -27.34 -21.94
C SER A 448 -38.66 -26.52 -22.07
N SER A 449 -39.74 -26.90 -21.38
CA SER A 449 -40.96 -26.09 -21.26
C SER A 449 -40.81 -24.93 -20.28
N ILE A 450 -39.74 -24.90 -19.48
CA ILE A 450 -39.42 -23.82 -18.55
C ILE A 450 -38.35 -22.97 -19.24
N SER A 451 -38.72 -21.74 -19.57
CA SER A 451 -37.85 -20.81 -20.30
C SER A 451 -37.90 -19.41 -19.70
N SER A 452 -36.92 -18.59 -20.04
CA SER A 452 -36.95 -17.18 -19.73
C SER A 452 -38.10 -16.47 -20.44
N LYS A 453 -38.72 -15.51 -19.75
CA LYS A 453 -39.85 -14.73 -20.25
C LYS A 453 -39.48 -13.97 -21.52
N GLN A 454 -38.36 -13.25 -21.47
CA GLN A 454 -37.81 -12.52 -22.61
C GLN A 454 -36.68 -13.33 -23.22
N GLY A 455 -36.73 -13.55 -24.53
CA GLY A 455 -35.78 -14.39 -25.28
C GLY A 455 -36.17 -15.87 -25.38
N GLY A 456 -36.96 -16.40 -24.44
CA GLY A 456 -37.45 -17.79 -24.51
C GLY A 456 -36.35 -18.84 -24.35
N ASN A 457 -35.26 -18.50 -23.66
CA ASN A 457 -34.08 -19.37 -23.51
C ASN A 457 -34.34 -20.44 -22.45
N THR A 458 -33.77 -21.63 -22.66
CA THR A 458 -33.94 -22.79 -21.77
C THR A 458 -32.61 -23.17 -21.13
N TYR A 459 -32.69 -23.85 -19.97
CA TYR A 459 -31.51 -24.37 -19.29
C TYR A 459 -30.99 -25.61 -20.02
N ASN A 460 -29.70 -25.62 -20.36
CA ASN A 460 -29.13 -26.66 -21.22
C ASN A 460 -28.74 -27.96 -20.47
N ASN A 461 -28.91 -28.02 -19.15
CA ASN A 461 -28.61 -29.18 -18.31
C ASN A 461 -27.15 -29.66 -18.34
N PHE A 462 -26.19 -28.76 -18.62
CA PHE A 462 -24.76 -29.08 -18.68
C PHE A 462 -24.22 -29.76 -17.40
N ASP A 463 -24.75 -29.40 -16.23
CA ASP A 463 -24.36 -29.98 -14.93
C ASP A 463 -24.69 -31.48 -14.81
N THR A 464 -25.57 -31.99 -15.67
CA THR A 464 -25.95 -33.41 -15.69
C THR A 464 -25.15 -34.24 -16.69
N ASP A 465 -24.35 -33.61 -17.55
CA ASP A 465 -23.54 -34.27 -18.57
C ASP A 465 -22.37 -35.03 -17.94
N PRO A 466 -22.29 -36.37 -18.07
CA PRO A 466 -21.19 -37.16 -17.50
C PRO A 466 -19.82 -36.87 -18.12
N ALA A 467 -19.74 -36.18 -19.26
CA ALA A 467 -18.48 -35.73 -19.85
C ALA A 467 -17.91 -34.48 -19.16
N LEU A 468 -18.73 -33.73 -18.43
CA LEU A 468 -18.30 -32.52 -17.73
C LEU A 468 -18.01 -32.82 -16.26
N TYR A 469 -16.97 -32.16 -15.71
CA TYR A 469 -16.53 -32.40 -14.33
C TYR A 469 -17.64 -32.17 -13.30
N VAL A 470 -18.54 -31.22 -13.58
CA VAL A 470 -19.65 -30.79 -12.72
C VAL A 470 -20.47 -31.98 -12.24
N LYS A 471 -20.75 -32.95 -13.13
CA LYS A 471 -21.59 -34.11 -12.80
C LYS A 471 -21.07 -34.91 -11.61
N ASN A 472 -19.76 -35.10 -11.54
CA ASN A 472 -19.10 -35.98 -10.55
C ASN A 472 -18.43 -35.21 -9.41
N LEU A 473 -18.49 -33.88 -9.42
CA LEU A 473 -17.93 -33.05 -8.36
C LEU A 473 -18.68 -33.27 -7.04
N VAL A 474 -17.92 -33.39 -5.96
CA VAL A 474 -18.44 -33.35 -4.59
C VAL A 474 -18.14 -31.96 -4.04
N VAL A 475 -19.19 -31.24 -3.67
CA VAL A 475 -19.11 -29.87 -3.16
C VAL A 475 -19.40 -29.86 -1.66
N ASP A 476 -18.72 -29.00 -0.91
CA ASP A 476 -19.03 -28.75 0.50
C ASP A 476 -20.47 -28.26 0.70
N THR A 477 -21.01 -28.44 1.91
CA THR A 477 -22.25 -27.76 2.32
C THR A 477 -22.06 -26.24 2.39
N PRO A 478 -23.10 -25.41 2.25
CA PRO A 478 -23.00 -23.95 2.36
C PRO A 478 -22.23 -23.44 3.60
N GLU A 479 -22.42 -24.05 4.77
CA GLU A 479 -21.77 -23.60 6.02
C GLU A 479 -20.26 -23.89 6.03
N VAL A 480 -19.86 -25.06 5.49
CA VAL A 480 -18.46 -25.42 5.31
C VAL A 480 -17.84 -24.53 4.22
N ALA A 481 -18.55 -24.31 3.12
CA ALA A 481 -18.12 -23.40 2.06
C ALA A 481 -17.84 -22.00 2.62
N LYS A 482 -18.77 -21.40 3.39
CA LYS A 482 -18.55 -20.12 4.07
C LYS A 482 -17.28 -20.13 4.93
N THR A 483 -17.09 -21.18 5.74
CA THR A 483 -15.92 -21.29 6.62
C THR A 483 -14.62 -21.35 5.82
N ASN A 484 -14.59 -22.16 4.77
CA ASN A 484 -13.44 -22.28 3.88
C ASN A 484 -13.16 -20.96 3.15
N VAL A 485 -14.19 -20.27 2.67
CA VAL A 485 -14.07 -18.97 2.00
C VAL A 485 -13.46 -17.93 2.92
N MET A 486 -14.00 -17.76 4.13
CA MET A 486 -13.47 -16.81 5.11
C MET A 486 -12.02 -17.10 5.53
N GLN A 487 -11.60 -18.35 5.42
CA GLN A 487 -10.25 -18.77 5.78
C GLN A 487 -9.25 -18.62 4.62
N TYR A 488 -9.66 -18.90 3.40
CA TYR A 488 -8.75 -19.18 2.29
C TYR A 488 -8.92 -18.25 1.08
N ALA A 489 -9.99 -17.47 0.99
CA ALA A 489 -10.15 -16.51 -0.10
C ALA A 489 -9.21 -15.31 0.07
N GLY A 490 -8.78 -14.73 -1.05
CA GLY A 490 -7.80 -13.65 -1.07
C GLY A 490 -6.36 -14.14 -0.97
N ARG A 491 -5.43 -13.21 -0.75
CA ARG A 491 -4.02 -13.53 -0.55
C ARG A 491 -3.82 -14.39 0.70
N MET A 492 -2.68 -15.06 0.73
CA MET A 492 -2.22 -15.84 1.87
C MET A 492 -2.43 -15.10 3.19
N ASN A 493 -2.96 -15.81 4.20
CA ASN A 493 -3.26 -15.27 5.53
C ASN A 493 -4.16 -14.01 5.54
N GLY A 494 -4.98 -13.80 4.51
CA GLY A 494 -5.87 -12.63 4.40
C GLY A 494 -5.17 -11.37 3.87
N GLY A 495 -3.89 -11.47 3.49
CA GLY A 495 -3.10 -10.34 3.05
C GLY A 495 -2.69 -9.38 4.17
N ASP A 496 -1.83 -8.44 3.82
CA ASP A 496 -1.31 -7.40 4.73
C ASP A 496 -2.24 -6.17 4.87
N PHE A 497 -3.18 -6.00 3.93
CA PHE A 497 -4.24 -5.01 4.00
C PHE A 497 -5.53 -5.67 4.48
N ASN A 498 -6.01 -5.28 5.66
CA ASN A 498 -7.22 -5.84 6.27
C ASN A 498 -8.24 -4.74 6.54
N TRP A 499 -9.52 -5.03 6.26
CA TRP A 499 -10.64 -4.15 6.55
C TRP A 499 -11.73 -4.88 7.33
N THR A 500 -12.49 -4.17 8.15
CA THR A 500 -13.65 -4.72 8.84
C THR A 500 -14.85 -3.83 8.57
N PHE A 501 -15.85 -4.39 7.90
CA PHE A 501 -17.10 -3.71 7.60
C PHE A 501 -18.00 -3.62 8.83
N ASP A 502 -18.77 -2.53 8.91
CA ASP A 502 -19.88 -2.41 9.86
C ASP A 502 -21.13 -2.91 9.16
N ASN A 503 -21.46 -4.20 9.35
CA ASN A 503 -22.61 -4.83 8.69
C ASN A 503 -23.94 -4.08 8.92
N SER A 504 -24.09 -3.31 10.02
CA SER A 504 -25.31 -2.54 10.26
C SER A 504 -25.50 -1.37 9.28
N VAL A 505 -24.42 -0.93 8.65
CA VAL A 505 -24.36 0.17 7.69
C VAL A 505 -24.03 -0.35 6.28
N ASP A 506 -22.99 -1.18 6.18
CA ASP A 506 -22.37 -1.55 4.91
C ASP A 506 -23.19 -2.61 4.14
N ASP A 507 -23.97 -3.49 4.80
CA ASP A 507 -24.75 -4.58 4.14
C ASP A 507 -25.65 -4.10 3.00
N THR A 508 -26.11 -2.84 3.06
CA THR A 508 -27.02 -2.25 2.06
C THR A 508 -26.40 -1.09 1.29
N SER A 509 -25.16 -0.73 1.63
CA SER A 509 -24.45 0.40 1.05
C SER A 509 -23.82 0.02 -0.28
N TYR A 510 -24.04 0.85 -1.29
CA TYR A 510 -23.29 0.79 -2.56
C TYR A 510 -22.57 2.11 -2.84
N THR A 511 -22.46 2.96 -1.82
CA THR A 511 -21.61 4.16 -1.87
C THR A 511 -20.16 3.76 -1.60
N VAL A 512 -19.20 4.55 -2.07
CA VAL A 512 -17.79 4.37 -1.69
C VAL A 512 -17.68 4.47 -0.17
N ASN A 513 -17.11 3.45 0.47
CA ASN A 513 -16.73 3.51 1.87
C ASN A 513 -15.50 4.43 1.99
N ALA A 514 -15.73 5.70 2.35
CA ALA A 514 -14.70 6.73 2.35
C ALA A 514 -13.50 6.39 3.28
N PRO A 515 -13.70 5.85 4.50
CA PRO A 515 -12.61 5.34 5.31
C PRO A 515 -11.78 4.23 4.63
N LEU A 516 -12.43 3.26 3.98
CA LEU A 516 -11.74 2.20 3.22
C LEU A 516 -10.93 2.78 2.06
N LYS A 517 -11.53 3.66 1.23
CA LYS A 517 -10.81 4.31 0.12
C LYS A 517 -9.61 5.11 0.62
N ALA A 518 -9.75 5.84 1.73
CA ALA A 518 -8.64 6.59 2.33
C ALA A 518 -7.53 5.67 2.84
N ALA A 519 -7.86 4.53 3.46
CA ALA A 519 -6.88 3.53 3.87
C ALA A 519 -6.16 2.91 2.66
N LEU A 520 -6.90 2.60 1.59
CA LEU A 520 -6.36 2.04 0.35
C LEU A 520 -5.42 3.02 -0.37
N SER A 521 -5.82 4.28 -0.50
CA SER A 521 -4.99 5.32 -1.13
C SER A 521 -3.79 5.75 -0.26
N GLY A 522 -3.85 5.47 1.05
CA GLY A 522 -2.75 5.68 1.98
C GLY A 522 -1.89 4.45 2.23
N TYR A 523 -2.15 3.33 1.53
CA TYR A 523 -1.39 2.09 1.69
C TYR A 523 0.07 2.32 1.28
N GLN A 524 0.97 1.85 2.13
CA GLN A 524 2.40 1.82 1.87
C GLN A 524 2.92 0.47 2.35
N THR A 525 3.72 -0.19 1.52
CA THR A 525 4.36 -1.44 1.93
C THR A 525 5.23 -1.23 3.17
N THR A 526 5.22 -2.23 4.05
CA THR A 526 6.14 -2.30 5.19
C THR A 526 7.45 -3.03 4.85
N LEU A 527 7.55 -3.55 3.62
CA LEU A 527 8.74 -4.20 3.09
C LEU A 527 9.89 -3.19 3.01
N VAL A 528 10.99 -3.49 3.70
CA VAL A 528 12.18 -2.63 3.74
C VAL A 528 13.22 -3.07 2.71
N CYS A 529 13.41 -4.39 2.57
CA CYS A 529 14.38 -4.92 1.61
C CYS A 529 14.02 -6.32 1.12
N VAL A 530 14.54 -6.64 -0.06
CA VAL A 530 14.54 -7.98 -0.64
C VAL A 530 15.99 -8.42 -0.80
N GLN A 531 16.36 -9.56 -0.22
CA GLN A 531 17.74 -10.04 -0.29
C GLN A 531 18.11 -10.39 -1.73
N GLY A 532 19.26 -9.92 -2.19
CA GLY A 532 19.71 -10.15 -3.57
C GLY A 532 18.99 -9.30 -4.61
N ASP A 533 18.12 -8.38 -4.18
CA ASP A 533 17.79 -7.19 -4.96
C ASP A 533 18.92 -6.17 -4.76
N ALA A 534 19.26 -5.39 -5.79
CA ALA A 534 20.31 -4.37 -5.68
C ALA A 534 19.91 -3.21 -4.74
N GLY A 535 18.66 -3.23 -4.25
CA GLY A 535 18.00 -2.08 -3.64
C GLY A 535 17.58 -1.06 -4.71
N PRO A 536 16.82 -0.03 -4.33
CA PRO A 536 16.69 1.16 -5.16
C PRO A 536 18.09 1.77 -5.36
N ASP A 537 18.36 2.31 -6.55
CA ASP A 537 19.64 2.96 -6.82
C ASP A 537 19.91 4.06 -5.76
N PRO A 538 21.17 4.22 -5.32
CA PRO A 538 21.58 5.38 -4.51
C PRO A 538 21.10 6.67 -5.17
N ASP A 539 20.41 7.52 -4.41
CA ASP A 539 19.81 8.75 -4.93
C ASP A 539 20.12 9.95 -4.04
N VAL A 540 20.31 11.11 -4.68
CA VAL A 540 20.46 12.41 -4.03
C VAL A 540 19.43 13.35 -4.66
N ALA A 541 18.39 13.73 -3.92
CA ALA A 541 17.40 14.67 -4.44
C ALA A 541 17.77 16.10 -4.04
N LEU A 542 18.09 16.95 -5.01
CA LEU A 542 18.52 18.34 -4.87
C LEU A 542 17.36 19.31 -5.15
N SER A 543 17.28 20.36 -4.34
CA SER A 543 16.44 21.53 -4.57
C SER A 543 17.26 22.83 -4.46
N ALA A 544 17.00 23.77 -5.37
CA ALA A 544 17.60 25.10 -5.46
C ALA A 544 16.52 26.19 -5.32
N SER A 545 16.80 27.19 -4.48
CA SER A 545 15.90 28.33 -4.23
C SER A 545 16.64 29.65 -4.38
N ALA A 546 16.09 30.53 -5.21
CA ALA A 546 16.66 31.86 -5.47
C ALA A 546 16.47 32.80 -4.27
N GLY A 547 17.51 33.56 -3.94
CA GLY A 547 17.45 34.74 -3.09
C GLY A 547 18.06 35.95 -3.78
N ASP A 548 18.21 37.05 -3.05
CA ASP A 548 18.90 38.24 -3.56
C ASP A 548 20.42 38.04 -3.52
N GLY A 549 21.05 37.93 -4.69
CA GLY A 549 22.48 37.71 -4.84
C GLY A 549 22.94 36.33 -4.35
N MET A 550 22.03 35.37 -4.22
CA MET A 550 22.32 34.04 -3.67
C MET A 550 21.40 32.95 -4.22
N VAL A 551 21.86 31.70 -4.19
CA VAL A 551 21.02 30.50 -4.32
C VAL A 551 21.21 29.61 -3.10
N SER A 552 20.11 29.23 -2.45
CA SER A 552 20.11 28.23 -1.37
C SER A 552 19.82 26.86 -1.94
N LEU A 553 20.68 25.89 -1.64
CA LEU A 553 20.56 24.50 -2.03
C LEU A 553 20.24 23.65 -0.80
N SER A 554 19.38 22.66 -0.96
CA SER A 554 19.14 21.59 0.01
C SER A 554 18.99 20.27 -0.70
N TRP A 555 19.41 19.18 -0.08
CA TRP A 555 19.24 17.85 -0.66
C TRP A 555 18.93 16.78 0.37
N THR A 556 18.39 15.66 -0.09
CA THR A 556 18.22 14.44 0.71
C THR A 556 19.04 13.31 0.12
N VAL A 557 19.58 12.45 0.99
CA VAL A 557 20.30 11.24 0.60
C VAL A 557 19.39 10.05 0.84
N ASN A 558 19.10 9.30 -0.22
CA ASN A 558 18.19 8.18 -0.22
C ASN A 558 18.95 6.91 -0.57
N ASN A 559 18.66 5.81 0.14
CA ASN A 559 19.12 4.45 -0.21
C ASN A 559 20.62 4.20 -0.10
N PHE A 560 21.40 5.10 0.50
CA PHE A 560 22.78 4.88 0.91
C PHE A 560 23.19 5.84 2.04
N SER A 561 24.39 5.64 2.59
CA SER A 561 25.02 6.59 3.53
C SER A 561 26.19 7.27 2.84
N ALA A 562 26.03 8.56 2.52
CA ALA A 562 27.10 9.38 1.97
C ALA A 562 28.15 9.69 3.04
N SER A 563 29.42 9.78 2.64
CA SER A 563 30.52 10.25 3.50
C SER A 563 30.93 11.70 3.19
N SER A 564 30.59 12.19 2.00
CA SER A 564 30.96 13.51 1.49
C SER A 564 30.06 13.95 0.34
N PHE A 565 30.01 15.26 0.09
CA PHE A 565 29.31 15.86 -1.04
C PHE A 565 30.21 16.83 -1.79
N GLU A 566 30.07 16.88 -3.11
CA GLU A 566 30.66 17.89 -3.98
C GLU A 566 29.54 18.65 -4.70
N VAL A 567 29.52 19.97 -4.55
CA VAL A 567 28.49 20.82 -5.16
C VAL A 567 29.06 21.44 -6.43
N PHE A 568 28.34 21.28 -7.52
CA PHE A 568 28.69 21.83 -8.83
C PHE A 568 27.70 22.90 -9.27
N ARG A 569 28.18 23.80 -10.13
CA ARG A 569 27.37 24.84 -10.77
C ARG A 569 27.76 25.05 -12.23
N ASP A 570 26.77 25.38 -13.05
CA ASP A 570 26.94 25.93 -14.39
C ASP A 570 25.86 27.00 -14.71
N THR A 571 25.94 27.60 -15.89
CA THR A 571 25.01 28.60 -16.45
C THR A 571 24.06 28.01 -17.50
N ASP A 572 24.22 26.73 -17.82
CA ASP A 572 23.27 25.93 -18.58
C ASP A 572 23.10 24.55 -17.92
N SER A 573 22.20 23.72 -18.46
CA SER A 573 21.90 22.40 -17.91
C SER A 573 22.82 21.28 -18.40
N ASP A 574 23.89 21.58 -19.16
CA ASP A 574 24.86 20.58 -19.65
C ASP A 574 25.95 20.33 -18.59
N PRO A 575 26.02 19.13 -17.99
CA PRO A 575 26.97 18.84 -16.92
C PRO A 575 28.44 18.78 -17.40
N SER A 576 28.72 18.81 -18.71
CA SER A 576 30.10 18.74 -19.23
C SER A 576 30.91 20.03 -18.98
N GLY A 577 30.24 21.17 -18.77
CA GLY A 577 30.85 22.47 -18.49
C GLY A 577 30.97 22.83 -17.00
N ARG A 578 30.28 22.07 -16.12
CA ARG A 578 30.06 22.47 -14.73
C ARG A 578 31.36 22.57 -13.93
N THR A 579 31.36 23.46 -12.95
CA THR A 579 32.50 23.70 -12.06
C THR A 579 32.16 23.35 -10.63
N SER A 580 33.08 22.68 -9.92
CA SER A 580 32.96 22.41 -8.49
C SER A 580 33.11 23.72 -7.72
N ILE A 581 32.10 24.06 -6.91
CA ILE A 581 32.08 25.30 -6.12
C ILE A 581 32.38 25.05 -4.64
N THR A 582 32.15 23.84 -4.12
CA THR A 582 32.56 23.44 -2.78
C THR A 582 32.59 21.93 -2.59
N THR A 583 33.33 21.46 -1.59
CA THR A 583 33.31 20.08 -1.09
C THR A 583 32.95 20.10 0.39
N ILE A 584 32.02 19.23 0.78
CA ILE A 584 31.49 19.09 2.12
C ILE A 584 31.89 17.72 2.64
N SER A 585 32.73 17.67 3.67
CA SER A 585 33.23 16.43 4.27
C SER A 585 32.45 15.95 5.49
N ASP A 586 31.45 16.74 5.94
CA ASP A 586 30.53 16.33 7.00
C ASP A 586 29.25 15.77 6.37
N PRO A 587 28.99 14.45 6.47
CA PRO A 587 27.85 13.82 5.83
C PRO A 587 26.49 14.26 6.43
N SER A 588 26.48 14.94 7.58
CA SER A 588 25.26 15.51 8.18
C SER A 588 24.84 16.85 7.58
N THR A 589 25.71 17.47 6.75
CA THR A 589 25.42 18.75 6.10
C THR A 589 24.69 18.50 4.77
N LEU A 590 23.38 18.78 4.76
CA LEU A 590 22.46 18.52 3.63
C LEU A 590 21.96 19.80 2.94
N SER A 591 22.72 20.88 3.07
CA SER A 591 22.39 22.18 2.50
C SER A 591 23.64 23.01 2.22
N TYR A 592 23.58 23.88 1.22
CA TYR A 592 24.65 24.81 0.89
C TYR A 592 24.08 26.11 0.33
N VAL A 593 24.72 27.25 0.61
CA VAL A 593 24.30 28.54 0.08
C VAL A 593 25.40 29.11 -0.82
N ASP A 594 25.08 29.28 -2.09
CA ASP A 594 25.95 29.93 -3.07
C ASP A 594 25.70 31.44 -3.08
N ASN A 595 26.59 32.20 -2.45
CA ASN A 595 26.56 33.67 -2.42
C ASN A 595 27.46 34.31 -3.49
N SER A 596 27.96 33.53 -4.45
CA SER A 596 28.90 34.01 -5.49
C SER A 596 28.22 34.32 -6.83
N VAL A 597 26.90 34.26 -6.85
CA VAL A 597 26.04 34.47 -8.02
C VAL A 597 25.55 35.91 -8.10
N THR A 598 25.19 36.35 -9.29
CA THR A 598 24.59 37.67 -9.53
C THR A 598 23.15 37.55 -9.96
N ASN A 599 22.32 38.50 -9.55
CA ASN A 599 20.92 38.57 -9.94
C ASN A 599 20.71 38.54 -11.46
N ASP A 600 19.53 38.10 -11.85
CA ASP A 600 19.04 38.01 -13.23
C ASP A 600 19.78 36.99 -14.12
N ASN A 601 20.59 36.11 -13.53
CA ASN A 601 21.23 34.99 -14.22
C ASN A 601 20.71 33.66 -13.65
N THR A 602 20.33 32.73 -14.52
CA THR A 602 19.97 31.37 -14.08
C THR A 602 21.22 30.54 -13.87
N TYR A 603 21.28 29.86 -12.73
CA TYR A 603 22.35 28.91 -12.41
C TYR A 603 21.77 27.53 -12.21
N TYR A 604 22.44 26.52 -12.74
CA TYR A 604 22.09 25.11 -12.63
C TYR A 604 23.07 24.43 -11.67
N TYR A 605 22.57 23.57 -10.80
CA TYR A 605 23.32 22.94 -9.72
C TYR A 605 23.18 21.42 -9.74
N TRP A 606 24.23 20.77 -9.24
CA TRP A 606 24.29 19.33 -8.98
C TRP A 606 25.01 19.09 -7.66
N VAL A 607 24.66 18.01 -6.98
CA VAL A 607 25.38 17.49 -5.83
C VAL A 607 25.82 16.07 -6.15
N VAL A 608 27.12 15.79 -6.02
CA VAL A 608 27.69 14.46 -6.18
C VAL A 608 28.13 13.95 -4.81
N ALA A 609 27.51 12.89 -4.33
CA ALA A 609 27.90 12.21 -3.12
C ALA A 609 28.99 11.16 -3.40
N ASP A 610 30.03 11.14 -2.57
CA ASP A 610 31.16 10.21 -2.61
C ASP A 610 31.81 10.00 -3.99
N GLY A 611 31.66 11.00 -4.87
CA GLY A 611 32.22 11.01 -6.23
C GLY A 611 31.54 10.07 -7.23
N SER A 612 30.43 9.44 -6.88
CA SER A 612 29.77 8.42 -7.72
C SER A 612 28.25 8.54 -7.84
N VAL A 613 27.57 9.16 -6.88
CA VAL A 613 26.10 9.29 -6.87
C VAL A 613 25.73 10.74 -7.10
N GLU A 614 25.16 11.04 -8.26
CA GLU A 614 24.82 12.41 -8.68
C GLU A 614 23.33 12.70 -8.46
N SER A 615 23.02 13.92 -8.05
CA SER A 615 21.65 14.39 -7.89
C SER A 615 20.94 14.67 -9.21
N ASN A 616 19.62 14.90 -9.14
CA ASN A 616 18.96 15.65 -10.20
C ASN A 616 19.63 17.03 -10.41
N VAL A 617 19.48 17.58 -11.62
CA VAL A 617 19.75 18.99 -11.85
C VAL A 617 18.61 19.82 -11.29
N ASP A 618 18.94 20.91 -10.60
CA ASP A 618 17.97 21.96 -10.28
C ASP A 618 18.57 23.34 -10.56
N SER A 619 17.72 24.34 -10.73
CA SER A 619 18.15 25.68 -11.13
C SER A 619 17.39 26.78 -10.41
N ALA A 620 18.06 27.91 -10.24
CA ALA A 620 17.46 29.09 -9.66
C ALA A 620 17.99 30.36 -10.36
N THR A 621 17.15 31.38 -10.44
CA THR A 621 17.51 32.71 -10.95
C THR A 621 17.44 33.70 -9.78
N PRO A 622 18.57 34.01 -9.11
CA PRO A 622 18.63 35.06 -8.10
C PRO A 622 18.03 36.34 -8.63
N THR A 623 17.22 37.02 -7.84
CA THR A 623 16.56 38.26 -8.24
C THR A 623 16.62 39.24 -7.08
N GLU A 624 16.83 40.51 -7.37
CA GLU A 624 16.84 41.57 -6.35
C GLU A 624 15.48 41.59 -5.63
N GLY A 625 15.49 41.35 -4.32
CA GLY A 625 14.26 41.29 -3.49
C GLY A 625 13.52 39.94 -3.42
N ALA A 626 14.09 38.82 -3.87
CA ALA A 626 13.52 37.49 -3.59
C ALA A 626 13.76 37.07 -2.12
N VAL A 627 12.69 36.96 -1.32
CA VAL A 627 12.72 36.48 0.08
C VAL A 627 11.87 35.22 0.19
N GLY A 628 12.43 34.15 0.76
CA GLY A 628 11.81 32.83 0.89
C GLY A 628 10.48 32.82 1.64
N SER A 629 9.62 31.86 1.28
CA SER A 629 8.30 31.65 1.89
C SER A 629 8.38 30.58 2.99
N GLY A 630 8.86 30.96 4.17
CA GLY A 630 8.78 30.16 5.40
C GLY A 630 8.52 31.07 6.61
N ASP A 631 8.08 30.52 7.74
CA ASP A 631 8.00 31.28 9.00
C ASP A 631 9.40 31.69 9.47
N GLU A 632 9.54 32.92 9.94
CA GLU A 632 10.84 33.54 10.18
C GLU A 632 11.05 33.81 11.66
N ILE A 633 12.18 33.37 12.22
CA ILE A 633 12.47 33.44 13.65
C ILE A 633 13.85 34.06 13.88
N GLN A 634 13.91 35.02 14.81
CA GLN A 634 15.15 35.47 15.41
C GLN A 634 15.19 35.18 16.91
N ASN A 635 16.08 34.26 17.29
CA ASN A 635 16.47 34.04 18.68
C ASN A 635 17.84 34.71 18.93
N PHE A 636 17.86 35.83 19.64
CA PHE A 636 19.10 36.57 19.88
C PHE A 636 20.09 35.80 20.78
N THR A 637 19.66 34.77 21.50
CA THR A 637 20.55 33.91 22.31
C THR A 637 21.40 32.97 21.47
N GLU A 638 20.82 32.41 20.41
CA GLU A 638 21.49 31.43 19.55
C GLU A 638 22.09 32.11 18.32
N SER A 639 21.31 32.97 17.68
CA SER A 639 21.66 33.55 16.38
C SER A 639 22.31 34.93 16.49
N GLY A 640 22.24 35.58 17.65
CA GLY A 640 22.73 36.96 17.81
C GLY A 640 22.06 37.89 16.79
N LEU A 641 22.86 38.58 15.98
CA LEU A 641 22.38 39.41 14.85
C LEU A 641 22.45 38.71 13.49
N ASN A 642 22.80 37.41 13.45
CA ASN A 642 22.81 36.65 12.21
C ASN A 642 21.38 36.27 11.86
N SER A 643 20.89 36.76 10.71
CA SER A 643 19.56 36.45 10.17
C SER A 643 19.60 36.58 8.65
N THR A 644 18.90 35.70 7.96
CA THR A 644 18.68 35.77 6.51
C THR A 644 17.41 36.57 6.15
N PHE A 645 16.58 36.90 7.15
CA PHE A 645 15.30 37.59 6.97
C PHE A 645 15.26 38.97 7.66
N PHE A 646 15.75 39.08 8.90
CA PHE A 646 15.77 40.34 9.64
C PHE A 646 17.08 41.10 9.44
N SER A 647 17.00 42.32 8.93
CA SER A 647 18.16 43.20 8.79
C SER A 647 18.31 44.11 10.00
N PHE A 648 19.47 44.07 10.65
CA PHE A 648 19.82 44.93 11.77
C PHE A 648 20.78 46.03 11.30
N ASN A 649 20.52 47.28 11.70
CA ASN A 649 21.43 48.36 11.37
C ASN A 649 22.78 48.21 12.10
N ILE A 650 23.85 48.84 11.56
CA ILE A 650 25.23 48.69 12.06
C ILE A 650 25.43 49.10 13.53
N GLU A 651 24.49 49.87 14.10
CA GLU A 651 24.54 50.34 15.48
C GLU A 651 23.74 49.44 16.46
N ALA A 652 23.13 48.36 15.96
CA ALA A 652 22.46 47.35 16.77
C ALA A 652 23.48 46.69 17.72
N SER A 653 23.14 46.63 19.02
CA SER A 653 24.03 46.09 20.04
C SER A 653 23.33 45.07 20.93
N LEU A 654 23.96 43.90 21.05
CA LEU A 654 23.51 42.80 21.89
C LEU A 654 23.94 42.98 23.34
N SER A 655 23.21 42.37 24.27
CA SER A 655 23.54 42.36 25.69
C SER A 655 23.11 41.06 26.35
N THR A 656 23.99 40.49 27.18
CA THR A 656 23.70 39.34 28.05
C THR A 656 23.46 39.74 29.51
N SER A 657 23.57 41.03 29.84
CA SER A 657 23.45 41.54 31.22
C SER A 657 22.05 42.05 31.57
N LYS A 658 21.06 41.83 30.71
CA LYS A 658 19.68 42.34 30.87
C LYS A 658 18.72 41.33 31.50
N GLY A 659 19.23 40.22 32.01
CA GLY A 659 18.44 39.14 32.60
C GLY A 659 18.09 38.05 31.58
N THR A 660 17.28 37.10 32.02
CA THR A 660 16.85 35.93 31.24
C THR A 660 15.34 35.95 31.10
N VAL A 661 14.83 35.59 29.92
CA VAL A 661 13.39 35.46 29.63
C VAL A 661 13.09 34.02 29.23
N ILE A 662 12.00 33.45 29.75
CA ILE A 662 11.51 32.13 29.33
C ILE A 662 10.31 32.35 28.40
N TYR A 663 10.43 31.91 27.15
CA TYR A 663 9.37 32.02 26.15
C TYR A 663 9.35 30.76 25.29
N ASN A 664 8.17 30.14 25.13
CA ASN A 664 8.00 28.86 24.42
C ASN A 664 9.03 27.79 24.82
N SER A 665 9.25 27.61 26.12
CA SER A 665 10.24 26.67 26.69
C SER A 665 11.71 26.97 26.36
N LEU A 666 12.02 28.05 25.62
CA LEU A 666 13.38 28.54 25.40
C LEU A 666 13.84 29.40 26.58
N THR A 667 15.08 29.22 26.98
CA THR A 667 15.76 30.07 27.97
C THR A 667 16.60 31.10 27.24
N LEU A 668 16.08 32.33 27.12
CA LEU A 668 16.68 33.40 26.34
C LEU A 668 17.60 34.24 27.24
N THR A 669 18.91 34.18 27.01
CA THR A 669 19.94 34.82 27.84
C THR A 669 20.64 36.00 27.19
N GLN A 670 20.35 36.28 25.91
CA GLN A 670 20.87 37.44 25.19
C GLN A 670 19.73 38.18 24.49
N CYS A 671 19.80 39.51 24.49
CA CYS A 671 18.84 40.38 23.84
C CYS A 671 19.51 41.41 22.93
N LEU A 672 18.77 41.91 21.95
CA LEU A 672 19.05 43.16 21.26
C LEU A 672 18.55 44.35 22.08
N LYS A 673 19.41 45.34 22.34
CA LYS A 673 19.00 46.60 22.96
C LYS A 673 18.32 47.49 21.91
N ILE A 674 17.04 47.83 22.15
CA ILE A 674 16.29 48.79 21.36
C ILE A 674 16.55 50.20 21.93
N GLU A 675 17.52 50.88 21.33
CA GLU A 675 18.00 52.22 21.70
C GLU A 675 17.67 53.24 20.59
N SER A 676 18.06 54.51 20.76
CA SER A 676 17.59 55.60 19.88
C SER A 676 17.95 55.45 18.41
N THR A 677 18.97 54.65 18.10
CA THR A 677 19.42 54.42 16.72
C THR A 677 19.15 53.00 16.23
N THR A 678 18.54 52.13 17.05
CA THR A 678 18.24 50.75 16.64
C THR A 678 17.12 50.73 15.60
N ASN A 679 17.37 50.07 14.49
CA ASN A 679 16.40 49.81 13.44
C ASN A 679 16.51 48.36 12.97
N ILE A 680 15.39 47.65 12.98
CA ILE A 680 15.24 46.31 12.41
C ILE A 680 14.32 46.44 11.20
N SER A 681 14.80 46.07 10.03
CA SER A 681 14.01 46.08 8.79
C SER A 681 13.80 44.66 8.27
N PHE A 682 12.61 44.37 7.76
CA PHE A 682 12.28 43.10 7.10
C PHE A 682 11.12 43.31 6.13
N SER A 683 10.84 42.36 5.24
CA SER A 683 9.71 42.43 4.32
C SER A 683 8.91 41.14 4.37
N THR A 684 7.58 41.24 4.39
CA THR A 684 6.67 40.09 4.34
C THR A 684 6.01 39.99 2.96
N THR A 685 5.81 38.77 2.47
CA THR A 685 5.19 38.52 1.15
C THR A 685 3.66 38.37 1.20
N ALA A 686 3.08 38.18 2.39
CA ALA A 686 1.65 38.08 2.65
C ALA A 686 1.32 38.62 4.05
N GLU A 687 0.04 38.80 4.36
CA GLU A 687 -0.40 39.16 5.72
C GLU A 687 0.12 38.12 6.73
N SER A 688 0.79 38.62 7.78
CA SER A 688 1.56 37.81 8.71
C SER A 688 1.35 38.27 10.14
N THR A 689 1.64 37.39 11.11
CA THR A 689 1.63 37.70 12.54
C THR A 689 3.06 37.94 13.02
N LEU A 690 3.37 39.18 13.41
CA LEU A 690 4.62 39.56 14.06
C LEU A 690 4.48 39.38 15.58
N THR A 691 5.43 38.69 16.20
CA THR A 691 5.55 38.57 17.66
C THR A 691 6.91 39.06 18.14
N LEU A 692 6.92 39.93 19.16
CA LEU A 692 8.12 40.46 19.82
C LEU A 692 8.09 40.13 21.31
N VAL A 693 9.21 39.63 21.83
CA VAL A 693 9.36 39.19 23.22
C VAL A 693 10.46 40.00 23.91
N PHE A 694 10.07 40.68 24.98
CA PHE A 694 10.92 41.52 25.83
C PHE A 694 11.07 40.92 27.23
N ASN A 695 11.71 41.65 28.15
CA ASN A 695 11.75 41.27 29.56
C ASN A 695 10.35 41.05 30.16
N ASP A 696 10.22 40.07 31.05
CA ASP A 696 9.01 39.84 31.84
C ASP A 696 8.57 41.12 32.56
N GLY A 697 7.28 41.43 32.49
CA GLY A 697 6.72 42.65 33.07
C GLY A 697 6.95 43.93 32.26
N PHE A 698 7.65 43.90 31.12
CA PHE A 698 7.78 45.08 30.26
C PHE A 698 6.41 45.52 29.72
N SER A 699 6.05 46.79 29.97
CA SER A 699 4.78 47.39 29.54
C SER A 699 4.96 48.69 28.75
N GLY A 700 6.11 48.85 28.09
CA GLY A 700 6.46 50.02 27.28
C GLY A 700 6.01 49.93 25.83
N ARG A 701 6.35 50.94 25.02
CA ARG A 701 5.94 51.05 23.62
C ARG A 701 7.08 50.79 22.64
N ILE A 702 6.72 50.19 21.51
CA ILE A 702 7.61 49.92 20.36
C ILE A 702 6.95 50.45 19.10
N LYS A 703 7.76 50.99 18.19
CA LYS A 703 7.28 51.54 16.92
C LYS A 703 7.41 50.51 15.82
N ILE A 704 6.29 50.14 15.19
CA ILE A 704 6.22 49.34 13.98
C ILE A 704 5.70 50.25 12.86
N ASP A 705 6.49 50.43 11.80
CA ASP A 705 6.14 51.25 10.63
C ASP A 705 5.69 52.68 11.00
N GLY A 706 6.46 53.33 11.86
CA GLY A 706 6.15 54.68 12.31
C GLY A 706 5.14 54.75 13.47
N THR A 707 4.34 53.69 13.70
CA THR A 707 3.22 53.67 14.64
C THR A 707 3.61 53.02 15.97
N SER A 708 3.26 53.63 17.11
CA SER A 708 3.61 53.10 18.45
C SER A 708 2.55 52.14 18.98
N TYR A 709 2.99 50.95 19.41
CA TYR A 709 2.17 49.89 20.00
C TYR A 709 2.66 49.57 21.42
N ASN A 710 1.72 49.25 22.32
CA ASN A 710 2.03 48.88 23.70
C ASN A 710 2.35 47.38 23.78
N ALA A 711 3.52 47.02 24.32
CA ALA A 711 3.75 45.67 24.80
C ALA A 711 3.04 45.47 26.15
N THR A 712 2.53 44.27 26.41
CA THR A 712 1.90 43.92 27.69
C THR A 712 2.62 42.73 28.29
N ASN A 713 3.16 42.89 29.49
CA ASN A 713 3.90 41.85 30.23
C ASN A 713 5.00 41.18 29.38
N GLY A 714 5.79 41.97 28.65
CA GLY A 714 6.88 41.48 27.83
C GLY A 714 6.50 41.04 26.42
N LEU A 715 5.22 41.04 26.04
CA LEU A 715 4.79 40.54 24.73
C LEU A 715 4.10 41.63 23.89
N LEU A 716 4.44 41.67 22.60
CA LEU A 716 3.67 42.39 21.58
C LEU A 716 3.41 41.45 20.40
N THR A 717 2.14 41.27 20.04
CA THR A 717 1.71 40.50 18.86
C THR A 717 0.82 41.37 17.99
N LEU A 718 1.12 41.43 16.69
CA LEU A 718 0.41 42.25 15.71
C LEU A 718 0.25 41.52 14.39
N THR A 719 -0.90 41.70 13.73
CA THR A 719 -1.05 41.37 12.31
C THR A 719 -0.47 42.49 11.48
N ILE A 720 0.41 42.17 10.54
CA ILE A 720 1.06 43.10 9.61
C ILE A 720 0.74 42.68 8.17
N PRO A 721 0.41 43.63 7.28
CA PRO A 721 0.14 43.33 5.86
C PRO A 721 1.41 42.95 5.13
N SER A 722 1.31 42.38 3.92
CA SER A 722 2.48 42.19 3.05
C SER A 722 3.18 43.53 2.77
N GLY A 723 4.51 43.55 2.78
CA GLY A 723 5.31 44.72 2.43
C GLY A 723 6.53 44.88 3.32
N SER A 724 7.21 46.02 3.19
CA SER A 724 8.39 46.34 4.01
C SER A 724 7.99 46.90 5.37
N HIS A 725 8.62 46.39 6.41
CA HIS A 725 8.39 46.76 7.80
C HIS A 725 9.67 47.22 8.48
N SER A 726 9.49 48.05 9.50
CA SER A 726 10.57 48.55 10.36
C SER A 726 10.15 48.57 11.82
N ILE A 727 11.05 48.09 12.69
CA ILE A 727 10.92 48.15 14.14
C ILE A 727 11.92 49.17 14.67
N THR A 728 11.41 50.20 15.31
CA THR A 728 12.23 51.28 15.89
C THR A 728 11.77 51.62 17.30
N LYS A 729 12.60 52.37 18.01
CA LYS A 729 12.34 52.73 19.40
C LYS A 729 11.17 53.73 19.52
N THR A 730 10.29 53.43 20.47
CA THR A 730 9.52 54.47 21.18
C THR A 730 10.07 54.59 22.61
N ASP A 731 10.00 53.52 23.40
CA ASP A 731 10.63 53.42 24.72
C ASP A 731 11.85 52.49 24.66
N VAL A 732 12.82 52.65 25.58
CA VAL A 732 13.98 51.74 25.64
C VAL A 732 13.49 50.34 26.01
N ALA A 733 13.89 49.33 25.23
CA ALA A 733 13.50 47.94 25.45
C ALA A 733 14.65 46.97 25.16
N ASN A 734 14.54 45.73 25.64
CA ASN A 734 15.49 44.66 25.36
C ASN A 734 14.71 43.51 24.71
N LEU A 735 14.94 43.27 23.41
CA LEU A 735 14.24 42.28 22.61
C LEU A 735 15.01 40.96 22.63
N TYR A 736 14.40 39.90 23.13
CA TYR A 736 15.00 38.57 23.29
C TYR A 736 14.65 37.60 22.18
N TYR A 737 13.46 37.77 21.58
CA TYR A 737 12.97 36.93 20.50
C TYR A 737 12.01 37.72 19.60
N MET A 738 12.04 37.44 18.30
CA MET A 738 11.01 37.88 17.38
C MET A 738 10.68 36.82 16.34
N SER A 739 9.43 36.80 15.88
CA SER A 739 9.00 35.92 14.79
C SER A 739 7.96 36.56 13.88
N VAL A 740 7.97 36.16 12.62
CA VAL A 740 6.93 36.46 11.62
C VAL A 740 6.37 35.14 11.13
N VAL A 741 5.07 34.95 11.34
CA VAL A 741 4.35 33.73 10.94
C VAL A 741 3.33 34.09 9.86
N TYR A 742 3.41 33.44 8.71
CA TYR A 742 2.50 33.69 7.60
C TYR A 742 1.11 33.08 7.88
N ALA A 743 0.03 33.75 7.47
CA ALA A 743 -1.31 33.18 7.58
C ALA A 743 -1.45 31.96 6.66
N SER A 744 -1.42 30.74 7.22
CA SER A 744 -1.44 29.50 6.44
C SER A 744 -2.80 29.23 5.77
N LEU A 745 -2.79 28.96 4.47
CA LEU A 745 -3.79 28.15 3.77
C LEU A 745 -3.12 26.82 3.36
N GLY A 746 -3.00 25.86 4.29
CA GLY A 746 -2.35 24.57 3.97
C GLY A 746 -2.47 23.53 5.08
N LEU A 747 -2.68 22.26 4.68
CA LEU A 747 -2.95 21.07 5.51
C LEU A 747 -1.70 20.35 6.04
N GLU A 748 -0.50 20.95 5.90
CA GLU A 748 0.78 20.25 6.15
C GLU A 748 1.24 20.21 7.62
N ASP A 749 0.69 21.02 8.52
CA ASP A 749 1.19 21.09 9.91
C ASP A 749 0.69 19.99 10.86
N ILE A 750 -0.19 19.10 10.41
CA ILE A 750 -0.65 17.96 11.22
C ILE A 750 0.40 16.83 11.26
N GLY A 751 1.32 16.78 10.29
CA GLY A 751 2.33 15.71 10.17
C GLY A 751 3.50 15.81 11.16
N LYS A 752 3.81 17.02 11.64
CA LYS A 752 4.97 17.26 12.53
C LYS A 752 4.64 17.14 14.03
N LEU A 753 3.34 17.12 14.40
CA LEU A 753 2.84 17.05 15.79
C LEU A 753 2.15 15.71 16.14
N ALA A 754 2.46 14.62 15.44
CA ALA A 754 1.78 13.33 15.66
C ALA A 754 2.32 12.57 16.90
N ALA A 755 1.59 12.61 18.02
CA ALA A 755 1.68 11.60 19.07
C ALA A 755 0.57 10.54 18.86
N LYS A 756 0.96 9.28 18.63
CA LYS A 756 0.06 8.13 18.54
C LYS A 756 -0.21 7.61 19.95
N LEU A 757 -1.49 7.41 20.31
CA LEU A 757 -1.87 6.76 21.58
C LEU A 757 -2.53 5.41 21.29
N TYR A 758 -2.04 4.34 21.92
CA TYR A 758 -2.54 2.98 21.70
C TYR A 758 -2.34 2.08 22.93
N PRO A 759 -3.12 1.02 23.12
CA PRO A 759 -4.35 0.73 22.40
C PRO A 759 -5.45 1.75 22.75
N ASN A 760 -6.32 2.06 21.81
CA ASN A 760 -7.55 2.79 22.04
C ASN A 760 -8.69 2.03 21.33
N PRO A 761 -9.61 1.37 22.06
CA PRO A 761 -9.83 1.45 23.50
C PRO A 761 -8.71 0.87 24.38
N VAL A 762 -8.44 1.52 25.52
CA VAL A 762 -7.41 1.13 26.49
C VAL A 762 -8.02 0.35 27.66
N LYS A 763 -7.36 -0.72 28.10
CA LYS A 763 -7.71 -1.44 29.33
C LYS A 763 -6.91 -0.93 30.52
N ASP A 764 -5.62 -1.24 30.62
CA ASP A 764 -4.82 -0.91 31.80
C ASP A 764 -3.68 0.08 31.51
N TYR A 765 -3.03 -0.04 30.35
CA TYR A 765 -1.90 0.82 29.98
C TYR A 765 -2.11 1.44 28.60
N LEU A 766 -1.94 2.77 28.51
CA LEU A 766 -1.97 3.54 27.27
C LEU A 766 -0.54 3.92 26.88
N HIS A 767 -0.06 3.40 25.77
CA HIS A 767 1.21 3.76 25.17
C HIS A 767 1.10 5.04 24.37
N ILE A 768 2.15 5.85 24.41
CA ILE A 768 2.28 7.04 23.57
C ILE A 768 3.57 6.92 22.77
N SER A 769 3.46 6.95 21.44
CA SER A 769 4.60 7.04 20.53
C SER A 769 4.60 8.40 19.86
N SER A 770 5.69 9.14 19.97
CA SER A 770 5.85 10.44 19.31
C SER A 770 7.27 10.56 18.75
N LYS A 771 7.42 11.24 17.60
CA LYS A 771 8.73 11.61 17.04
C LYS A 771 9.42 12.72 17.85
N VAL A 772 8.69 13.33 18.80
CA VAL A 772 9.12 14.46 19.62
C VAL A 772 8.94 14.09 21.09
N LYS A 773 9.84 14.56 21.96
CA LYS A 773 9.78 14.28 23.39
C LYS A 773 8.49 14.82 24.01
N ILE A 774 7.79 13.97 24.76
CA ILE A 774 6.61 14.36 25.55
C ILE A 774 7.08 14.87 26.92
N GLU A 775 6.75 16.12 27.21
CA GLU A 775 7.13 16.80 28.45
C GLU A 775 6.09 16.58 29.54
N LYS A 776 4.81 16.46 29.15
CA LYS A 776 3.71 16.29 30.10
C LYS A 776 2.52 15.63 29.43
N VAL A 777 1.76 14.84 30.19
CA VAL A 777 0.45 14.34 29.78
C VAL A 777 -0.57 14.66 30.86
N THR A 778 -1.70 15.23 30.45
CA THR A 778 -2.86 15.46 31.32
C THR A 778 -4.08 14.76 30.74
N ILE A 779 -4.91 14.21 31.63
CA ILE A 779 -6.10 13.43 31.27
C ILE A 779 -7.29 14.07 31.95
N TYR A 780 -8.36 14.34 31.18
CA TYR A 780 -9.60 14.94 31.63
C TYR A 780 -10.77 14.00 31.36
N ASN A 781 -11.78 14.00 32.24
CA ASN A 781 -13.07 13.40 31.92
C ASN A 781 -13.90 14.32 30.99
N LEU A 782 -15.04 13.83 30.50
CA LEU A 782 -15.93 14.60 29.61
C LEU A 782 -16.55 15.87 30.25
N LEU A 783 -16.46 16.03 31.57
CA LEU A 783 -16.89 17.24 32.28
C LEU A 783 -15.76 18.29 32.37
N GLY A 784 -14.61 18.03 31.75
CA GLY A 784 -13.44 18.92 31.76
C GLY A 784 -12.64 18.87 33.06
N VAL A 785 -12.91 17.93 33.96
CA VAL A 785 -12.16 17.76 35.21
C VAL A 785 -10.92 16.92 34.95
N MET A 786 -9.74 17.45 35.31
CA MET A 786 -8.47 16.74 35.21
C MET A 786 -8.43 15.58 36.22
N VAL A 787 -8.26 14.35 35.73
CA VAL A 787 -8.22 13.12 36.53
C VAL A 787 -6.81 12.57 36.72
N LYS A 788 -5.85 12.94 35.86
CA LYS A 788 -4.44 12.52 35.98
C LYS A 788 -3.50 13.52 35.30
N SER A 789 -2.30 13.72 35.86
CA SER A 789 -1.20 14.52 35.30
C SER A 789 0.12 13.78 35.51
N ILE A 790 0.96 13.73 34.48
CA ILE A 790 2.21 12.97 34.45
C ILE A 790 3.26 13.82 33.73
N ASP A 791 4.42 14.04 34.35
CA ASP A 791 5.50 14.85 33.78
C ASP A 791 6.67 13.96 33.29
N ASN A 792 7.39 14.41 32.26
CA ASN A 792 8.61 13.81 31.68
C ASN A 792 8.49 12.32 31.31
N HIS A 793 7.43 11.94 30.58
CA HIS A 793 7.08 10.54 30.33
C HIS A 793 6.94 10.23 28.84
N THR A 794 7.42 9.06 28.38
CA THR A 794 7.59 8.80 26.93
C THR A 794 7.04 7.47 26.39
N GLU A 795 6.47 6.56 27.20
CA GLU A 795 6.24 5.18 26.71
C GLU A 795 4.93 4.49 27.13
N ALA A 796 4.45 4.60 28.39
CA ALA A 796 3.26 3.88 28.88
C ALA A 796 2.60 4.49 30.13
N ILE A 797 1.33 4.88 30.02
CA ILE A 797 0.53 5.46 31.09
C ILE A 797 -0.40 4.42 31.69
N ASP A 798 -0.24 4.13 32.98
CA ASP A 798 -1.20 3.31 33.75
C ASP A 798 -2.54 4.04 33.93
N LEU A 799 -3.62 3.47 33.43
CA LEU A 799 -5.00 3.94 33.56
C LEU A 799 -5.90 2.95 34.30
N SER A 800 -5.34 1.91 34.95
CA SER A 800 -6.10 0.87 35.67
C SER A 800 -7.04 1.43 36.75
N ASN A 801 -6.67 2.57 37.34
CA ASN A 801 -7.44 3.25 38.39
C ASN A 801 -8.53 4.21 37.86
N LEU A 802 -8.68 4.35 36.53
CA LEU A 802 -9.76 5.11 35.93
C LEU A 802 -10.96 4.20 35.66
N SER A 803 -12.16 4.68 35.99
CA SER A 803 -13.42 4.03 35.64
C SER A 803 -13.62 3.93 34.13
N GLN A 804 -14.41 2.95 33.67
CA GLN A 804 -14.78 2.81 32.26
C GLN A 804 -15.44 4.10 31.73
N GLY A 805 -15.03 4.57 30.55
CA GLY A 805 -15.56 5.79 29.96
C GLY A 805 -14.60 6.50 28.99
N THR A 806 -15.05 7.62 28.43
CA THR A 806 -14.28 8.43 27.48
C THR A 806 -13.50 9.53 28.19
N TYR A 807 -12.23 9.71 27.81
CA TYR A 807 -11.33 10.71 28.39
C TYR A 807 -10.65 11.53 27.29
N LEU A 808 -10.40 12.81 27.56
CA LEU A 808 -9.56 13.69 26.73
C LEU A 808 -8.14 13.67 27.29
N ILE A 809 -7.18 13.33 26.45
CA ILE A 809 -5.75 13.36 26.77
C ILE A 809 -5.12 14.52 26.04
N LYS A 810 -4.31 15.29 26.77
CA LYS A 810 -3.44 16.33 26.23
C LYS A 810 -1.99 15.95 26.50
N ALA A 811 -1.22 15.71 25.44
CA ALA A 811 0.22 15.48 25.51
C ALA A 811 0.95 16.76 25.09
N PHE A 812 1.75 17.32 25.99
CA PHE A 812 2.53 18.53 25.77
C PHE A 812 3.93 18.13 25.29
N THR A 813 4.39 18.77 24.23
CA THR A 813 5.76 18.67 23.71
C THR A 813 6.35 20.08 23.63
N ALA A 814 7.67 20.17 23.42
CA ALA A 814 8.35 21.46 23.17
C ALA A 814 7.82 22.20 21.92
N GLN A 815 7.07 21.50 21.05
CA GLN A 815 6.59 22.00 19.76
C GLN A 815 5.07 22.27 19.76
N GLY A 816 4.36 21.95 20.85
CA GLY A 816 2.91 22.19 20.95
C GLY A 816 2.17 21.17 21.81
N VAL A 817 0.84 21.22 21.80
CA VAL A 817 -0.02 20.31 22.57
C VAL A 817 -0.83 19.45 21.61
N VAL A 818 -0.79 18.13 21.82
CA VAL A 818 -1.56 17.14 21.08
C VAL A 818 -2.74 16.70 21.92
N ASP A 819 -3.95 16.96 21.43
CA ASP A 819 -5.20 16.57 22.07
C ASP A 819 -5.80 15.33 21.38
N LYS A 820 -6.14 14.29 22.16
CA LYS A 820 -6.71 13.03 21.65
C LYS A 820 -7.77 12.48 22.60
N ILE A 821 -8.80 11.88 22.04
CA ILE A 821 -9.84 11.18 22.81
C ILE A 821 -9.47 9.70 22.91
N ILE A 822 -9.58 9.14 24.12
CA ILE A 822 -9.46 7.71 24.36
C ILE A 822 -10.71 7.15 25.02
N VAL A 823 -10.96 5.86 24.81
CA VAL A 823 -12.01 5.07 25.46
C VAL A 823 -11.34 4.09 26.43
N LYS A 824 -11.64 4.20 27.72
CA LYS A 824 -11.25 3.23 28.75
C LYS A 824 -12.33 2.16 28.84
N ASN A 825 -11.94 0.91 28.58
CA ASN A 825 -12.80 -0.28 28.72
C ASN A 825 -12.78 -0.87 30.13
#